data_AF-A0A1J1E3S0-F1
#
_entry.id   AF-A0A1J1E3S0-F1
#
_cell.length_a   1.000
_cell.length_b   1.000
_cell.length_c   1.000
_cell.angle_alpha   90.00
_cell.angle_beta   90.00
_cell.angle_gamma   90.00
#
_symmetry.space_group_name_H-M   'P 1'
#
loop_
_entity.id
_entity.type
_entity.pdbx_description
1 polymer ?
#
loop_
_entity_poly.entity_id
_entity_poly.type
_entity_poly.pdbx_seq_one_letter_code
_entity_poly.pdbx_strand_id
1 'polypeptide(L)'
;MKTFSLVKSIIFSFVLLFAFFSSCIKEKKADPDLSSNLSSENKIISFELINSDNGDKNLRGDIPGIVVDSDFTVSLKVPSDAIFEGLKVKVVISENASVSPKSGSEVTFYLVNGSNPEVYRKTFKVTAQDGSVQDYTVNITKSLSSDRSITSFVLEKSKNEGKIFADRIGFIDEDATPPTITLNVSDAATLDQLKPTIIKSGNSISPDNEAAVSFTNNSATDYKVTSGDGQEKIYKVTVAKNLSSDNKISAFAFTKDNANNTGLKLSRSSTGTRASDVIITDNSDDRTGTISVKASTAADVAALIPTITTHENVTISPAISAYDYSNSNSKVYTVTAQDGQTREYTVSVSKELSNEKGMKSFLFKDSENVGKNLGGDCSAGAINSTGSADVAVEVVIPNTATLTGLIPTITSSDHTQVSPASEIAQDFTRNTVKPYVVTAQDGTERNYGITIVSRRGVDITSFKIKKSDHSSDSKVRLSSGTEVSGTVLSSESANTVTISLDGQDDNSVNLMPEIVVSPGATVSPNSKVQTEFTYGTAVPYAVRAEDTNFSKTYQVALRSSSKLKSFKFKTEGDNISKGIVKDINGIINGTSITVNVPYDTELNGLIPEVLLYRGARISPQSGVAKNFGVSGSPISYAITAEDGTIATYTITVNKNAEPTISEFKFTTASNGSKNLVNDITGTITGNDIVLKVPYDADISALTPTVTTSSGATAHKGTGTDSANSSNNFTDSHITPKEYSAVNSSGGRKIYNVKVYKAPAITSFKFEQSQNSSASFPTGITEYIASPVTQNGISANGTIEITVANTVDVANLTPSIIVSNETTDPIVTSIDFSNSGNSQAITVVNKHLSGFEKTYTVTVNKEADPVLSGFSINADPSKGIQNPVTGTVSSTGTATGKIVLKFPKNNEHAFDLTGLSYTSAPINRHTLAPSAPLAGSSIDGQTFILTKTDTGSKSIYTVQAVEGPFIKSFKFEESQNSGKGIDSSSPTGTINHQNNTIEVTLPSTVKKDSSSGSTNTVTLNPTIELGGYGTPNVQGASGNSQEFTSGTAVNYTVTANGMTKTYAVTVTREKSTEAQITSFTIDSNSGNITPPGSGNGDKGRIVVPVSTTGIKTPTIVQSEYATVSPSAAQNFDSYENPNTYTVTAEDTSVNKVYEVYIHDSTKAVTIGNIAITSPSAGSNVTSVDEPTRVITVTVPKGTDLSTLTLTFDITSSPSSLTLTVDPAGSNDFSNGAEIKYTLTDTSSGSNVVGHYWVKASTS
;
A
#
# COMPACT_ATOMS: atom_id res chain seq x y z
N MET A 1 -27.63 -16.68 -76.96
CA MET A 1 -26.55 -17.25 -77.80
C MET A 1 -26.65 -16.63 -79.20
N LYS A 2 -25.61 -16.68 -80.03
CA LYS A 2 -25.69 -16.31 -81.46
C LYS A 2 -26.31 -17.47 -82.26
N THR A 3 -26.69 -17.23 -83.53
CA THR A 3 -26.88 -18.25 -84.62
C THR A 3 -28.03 -19.28 -84.48
N PHE A 4 -28.59 -19.91 -85.52
CA PHE A 4 -28.39 -19.84 -86.99
C PHE A 4 -29.63 -20.37 -87.78
N SER A 5 -29.73 -20.05 -89.09
CA SER A 5 -30.53 -20.76 -90.11
C SER A 5 -32.07 -20.62 -90.05
N LEU A 6 -32.87 -20.98 -91.08
CA LEU A 6 -32.55 -21.70 -92.33
C LEU A 6 -32.63 -20.83 -93.62
N VAL A 7 -32.94 -21.40 -94.79
CA VAL A 7 -32.56 -20.84 -96.12
C VAL A 7 -33.34 -21.45 -97.31
N LYS A 8 -33.16 -20.88 -98.52
CA LYS A 8 -33.58 -21.33 -99.90
C LYS A 8 -35.03 -21.00 -100.36
N SER A 9 -35.35 -20.82 -101.65
CA SER A 9 -34.59 -20.98 -102.92
C SER A 9 -35.14 -20.17 -104.14
N ILE A 10 -34.25 -19.52 -104.93
CA ILE A 10 -34.11 -19.45 -106.43
C ILE A 10 -35.39 -19.11 -107.29
N ILE A 11 -35.41 -18.15 -108.24
CA ILE A 11 -34.88 -18.21 -109.64
C ILE A 11 -34.79 -16.81 -110.32
N PHE A 12 -33.59 -16.45 -110.85
CA PHE A 12 -33.24 -15.56 -112.01
C PHE A 12 -33.71 -14.08 -112.06
N SER A 13 -33.06 -13.12 -112.76
CA SER A 13 -31.92 -13.14 -113.72
C SER A 13 -31.11 -11.81 -113.78
N PHE A 14 -29.76 -11.88 -113.92
CA PHE A 14 -28.83 -11.06 -114.75
C PHE A 14 -28.88 -9.49 -114.78
N VAL A 15 -27.77 -8.70 -114.85
CA VAL A 15 -26.30 -8.95 -114.77
C VAL A 15 -25.48 -7.62 -114.62
N LEU A 16 -24.15 -7.72 -114.46
CA LEU A 16 -23.08 -6.69 -114.59
C LEU A 16 -22.77 -5.73 -113.39
N LEU A 17 -21.57 -5.13 -113.35
CA LEU A 17 -20.29 -5.62 -112.76
C LEU A 17 -19.16 -4.53 -112.87
N PHE A 18 -18.08 -4.63 -112.06
CA PHE A 18 -16.78 -3.87 -112.06
C PHE A 18 -16.63 -2.57 -111.21
N ALA A 19 -15.35 -2.16 -111.01
CA ALA A 19 -14.81 -1.65 -109.71
C ALA A 19 -13.42 -0.92 -109.77
N PHE A 20 -12.86 -0.56 -108.58
CA PHE A 20 -11.44 -0.29 -108.17
C PHE A 20 -10.87 1.17 -107.94
N PHE A 21 -9.83 1.24 -107.06
CA PHE A 21 -8.86 2.32 -106.68
C PHE A 21 -9.31 3.47 -105.71
N SER A 22 -8.55 4.12 -104.79
CA SER A 22 -7.13 4.16 -104.28
C SER A 22 -6.20 5.31 -104.78
N SER A 23 -5.27 5.96 -104.02
CA SER A 23 -4.96 6.11 -102.55
C SER A 23 -3.82 7.17 -102.30
N CYS A 24 -3.33 7.38 -101.03
CA CYS A 24 -2.03 8.00 -100.59
C CYS A 24 -1.80 9.56 -100.69
N ILE A 25 -0.84 10.29 -100.05
CA ILE A 25 -0.08 10.23 -98.74
C ILE A 25 0.75 11.55 -98.40
N LYS A 26 0.93 11.92 -97.09
CA LYS A 26 2.02 12.68 -96.33
C LYS A 26 2.64 14.12 -96.61
N GLU A 27 2.76 14.90 -95.50
CA GLU A 27 3.90 15.71 -94.89
C GLU A 27 4.65 16.96 -95.52
N LYS A 28 4.87 18.05 -94.72
CA LYS A 28 6.17 18.65 -94.17
C LYS A 28 6.53 20.20 -94.31
N LYS A 29 6.61 20.93 -93.17
CA LYS A 29 7.40 22.17 -92.71
C LYS A 29 7.96 23.34 -93.65
N ALA A 30 7.49 24.62 -93.51
CA ALA A 30 8.11 26.03 -93.59
C ALA A 30 8.53 26.88 -94.90
N ASP A 31 7.86 28.06 -95.26
CA ASP A 31 8.32 29.44 -95.85
C ASP A 31 7.90 30.13 -97.29
N PRO A 32 7.96 31.53 -97.58
CA PRO A 32 7.23 32.35 -98.69
C PRO A 32 7.80 33.69 -99.47
N ASP A 33 7.04 34.37 -100.44
CA ASP A 33 6.90 35.90 -100.86
C ASP A 33 7.28 36.63 -102.28
N LEU A 34 6.73 37.88 -102.65
CA LEU A 34 7.08 39.07 -103.61
C LEU A 34 6.34 39.58 -104.98
N SER A 35 6.61 40.82 -105.59
CA SER A 35 5.90 41.59 -106.76
C SER A 35 6.73 42.73 -107.58
N SER A 36 6.40 43.71 -108.54
CA SER A 36 5.28 44.33 -109.43
C SER A 36 5.69 45.54 -110.48
N ASN A 37 4.80 46.12 -111.42
CA ASN A 37 4.71 47.51 -112.16
C ASN A 37 4.94 47.83 -113.75
N LEU A 38 4.30 48.87 -114.46
CA LEU A 38 4.53 49.44 -115.91
C LEU A 38 3.74 50.75 -116.49
N SER A 39 3.85 51.30 -117.79
CA SER A 39 3.18 52.58 -118.38
C SER A 39 3.04 52.99 -119.98
N SER A 40 2.10 53.90 -120.52
CA SER A 40 1.67 54.45 -121.95
C SER A 40 0.16 55.06 -122.34
N GLU A 41 -0.61 54.92 -123.52
CA GLU A 41 -1.86 55.75 -124.06
C GLU A 41 -3.15 55.13 -124.92
N ASN A 42 -4.36 55.80 -125.27
CA ASN A 42 -5.73 55.25 -125.82
C ASN A 42 -7.01 56.06 -126.50
N LYS A 43 -8.06 55.43 -127.23
CA LYS A 43 -9.50 55.88 -127.69
C LYS A 43 -10.44 54.84 -128.52
N ILE A 44 -11.77 55.07 -128.88
CA ILE A 44 -12.69 54.21 -129.80
C ILE A 44 -13.03 54.84 -131.19
N ILE A 45 -13.42 54.05 -132.22
CA ILE A 45 -13.81 54.49 -133.60
C ILE A 45 -15.17 53.94 -134.16
N SER A 46 -15.54 52.65 -134.02
CA SER A 46 -16.77 52.10 -134.66
C SER A 46 -17.38 50.89 -133.92
N PHE A 47 -18.67 50.57 -134.14
CA PHE A 47 -19.40 49.48 -133.46
C PHE A 47 -20.53 48.82 -134.29
N GLU A 48 -20.64 47.49 -134.30
CA GLU A 48 -21.61 46.73 -135.12
C GLU A 48 -21.98 45.34 -134.53
N LEU A 49 -23.22 44.86 -134.77
CA LEU A 49 -23.65 43.47 -134.56
C LEU A 49 -23.87 42.78 -135.92
N ILE A 50 -23.12 41.71 -136.18
CA ILE A 50 -23.28 40.87 -137.37
C ILE A 50 -24.11 39.63 -137.03
N ASN A 51 -25.15 39.32 -137.81
CA ASN A 51 -26.05 38.19 -137.60
C ASN A 51 -25.40 36.83 -137.92
N SER A 52 -24.41 36.76 -138.82
CA SER A 52 -23.62 35.51 -139.02
C SER A 52 -22.91 35.06 -137.76
N ASP A 53 -22.47 36.01 -136.94
CA ASP A 53 -21.67 35.78 -135.73
C ASP A 53 -22.57 35.52 -134.50
N ASN A 54 -23.89 35.64 -134.69
CA ASN A 54 -24.95 35.67 -133.69
C ASN A 54 -26.20 34.86 -134.15
N GLY A 55 -26.01 33.81 -134.94
CA GLY A 55 -27.09 33.13 -135.67
C GLY A 55 -28.17 32.46 -134.81
N ASP A 56 -27.86 32.12 -133.56
CA ASP A 56 -28.82 31.58 -132.58
C ASP A 56 -29.62 32.66 -131.82
N LYS A 57 -29.28 33.94 -132.01
CA LYS A 57 -29.80 35.07 -131.20
C LYS A 57 -31.08 35.72 -131.73
N ASN A 58 -31.71 35.13 -132.74
CA ASN A 58 -32.95 35.61 -133.38
C ASN A 58 -32.91 37.10 -133.83
N LEU A 59 -31.74 37.62 -134.24
CA LEU A 59 -31.61 39.01 -134.73
C LEU A 59 -32.29 39.22 -136.09
N ARG A 60 -32.30 38.19 -136.95
CA ARG A 60 -32.96 38.13 -138.27
C ARG A 60 -32.35 39.07 -139.34
N GLY A 61 -31.20 39.69 -139.07
CA GLY A 61 -30.44 40.53 -140.00
C GLY A 61 -29.28 41.25 -139.30
N ASP A 62 -28.29 41.74 -140.05
CA ASP A 62 -27.16 42.51 -139.52
C ASP A 62 -27.63 43.90 -139.01
N ILE A 63 -27.00 44.41 -137.94
CA ILE A 63 -27.48 45.61 -137.23
C ILE A 63 -26.29 46.55 -136.91
N PRO A 64 -26.10 47.65 -137.65
CA PRO A 64 -25.05 48.63 -137.38
C PRO A 64 -25.38 49.50 -136.16
N GLY A 65 -24.35 49.89 -135.39
CA GLY A 65 -24.46 50.79 -134.25
C GLY A 65 -24.08 52.23 -134.60
N ILE A 66 -24.89 53.20 -134.18
CA ILE A 66 -24.61 54.64 -134.37
C ILE A 66 -23.69 55.12 -133.24
N VAL A 67 -22.41 55.39 -133.51
CA VAL A 67 -21.44 55.87 -132.50
C VAL A 67 -21.48 57.39 -132.36
N VAL A 68 -21.45 57.90 -131.12
CA VAL A 68 -21.40 59.33 -130.78
C VAL A 68 -20.25 59.59 -129.81
N ASP A 69 -19.21 60.28 -130.31
CA ASP A 69 -17.91 60.45 -129.64
C ASP A 69 -17.86 61.57 -128.58
N SER A 70 -18.77 62.55 -128.64
CA SER A 70 -18.88 63.61 -127.62
C SER A 70 -19.43 63.11 -126.29
N ASP A 71 -20.25 62.07 -126.36
CA ASP A 71 -21.06 61.52 -125.26
C ASP A 71 -20.63 60.08 -124.92
N PHE A 72 -19.76 59.49 -125.74
CA PHE A 72 -19.26 58.12 -125.66
C PHE A 72 -20.38 57.06 -125.72
N THR A 73 -21.30 57.13 -126.69
CA THR A 73 -22.48 56.23 -126.77
C THR A 73 -22.76 55.54 -128.13
N VAL A 74 -23.56 54.46 -128.10
CA VAL A 74 -24.00 53.64 -129.25
C VAL A 74 -25.43 53.08 -129.04
N SER A 75 -26.24 52.83 -130.10
CA SER A 75 -27.63 52.26 -130.01
C SER A 75 -28.09 51.40 -131.21
N LEU A 76 -28.99 50.43 -130.98
CA LEU A 76 -29.51 49.37 -131.89
C LEU A 76 -30.99 48.94 -131.57
N LYS A 77 -31.63 48.02 -132.32
CA LYS A 77 -33.03 47.50 -132.10
C LYS A 77 -33.31 46.10 -132.73
N VAL A 78 -34.16 45.23 -132.13
CA VAL A 78 -34.36 43.80 -132.52
C VAL A 78 -35.82 43.26 -132.38
N PRO A 79 -36.13 42.00 -132.80
CA PRO A 79 -37.42 41.31 -132.60
C PRO A 79 -37.81 40.93 -131.15
N SER A 80 -39.06 40.47 -130.96
CA SER A 80 -39.61 40.02 -129.66
C SER A 80 -38.87 38.84 -129.05
N ASP A 81 -38.44 37.89 -129.87
CA ASP A 81 -37.79 36.64 -129.49
C ASP A 81 -36.25 36.70 -129.56
N ALA A 82 -35.69 37.88 -129.81
CA ALA A 82 -34.25 38.13 -129.81
C ALA A 82 -33.58 37.77 -128.47
N ILE A 83 -32.32 37.33 -128.51
CA ILE A 83 -31.57 36.89 -127.33
C ILE A 83 -30.35 37.80 -127.14
N PHE A 84 -30.28 38.47 -125.99
CA PHE A 84 -29.25 39.48 -125.70
C PHE A 84 -27.98 38.94 -125.01
N GLU A 85 -27.91 37.62 -124.84
CA GLU A 85 -26.85 36.92 -124.12
C GLU A 85 -25.83 36.30 -125.07
N GLY A 86 -24.55 36.61 -124.85
CA GLY A 86 -23.45 36.14 -125.69
C GLY A 86 -23.41 36.76 -127.10
N LEU A 87 -23.83 38.02 -127.26
CA LEU A 87 -23.76 38.72 -128.54
C LEU A 87 -22.31 39.06 -128.90
N LYS A 88 -21.80 38.59 -130.04
CA LYS A 88 -20.49 38.98 -130.58
C LYS A 88 -20.58 40.36 -131.22
N VAL A 89 -19.67 41.24 -130.82
CA VAL A 89 -19.61 42.66 -131.24
C VAL A 89 -18.32 42.98 -131.98
N LYS A 90 -18.42 43.82 -133.00
CA LYS A 90 -17.29 44.24 -133.84
C LYS A 90 -16.96 45.70 -133.53
N VAL A 91 -15.76 45.95 -132.99
CA VAL A 91 -15.30 47.24 -132.46
C VAL A 91 -13.92 47.62 -133.05
N VAL A 92 -13.68 48.90 -133.30
CA VAL A 92 -12.39 49.46 -133.74
C VAL A 92 -11.96 50.60 -132.81
N ILE A 93 -10.66 50.75 -132.55
CA ILE A 93 -10.08 51.66 -131.54
C ILE A 93 -8.82 52.38 -132.04
N SER A 94 -8.28 53.31 -131.24
CA SER A 94 -7.02 54.02 -131.56
C SER A 94 -5.80 53.10 -131.48
N GLU A 95 -4.70 53.56 -132.09
CA GLU A 95 -3.43 52.84 -132.13
C GLU A 95 -2.79 52.70 -130.72
N ASN A 96 -2.08 51.58 -130.49
CA ASN A 96 -1.42 51.17 -129.23
C ASN A 96 -2.31 51.06 -127.97
N ALA A 97 -3.60 51.38 -128.09
CA ALA A 97 -4.61 51.23 -127.06
C ALA A 97 -5.06 49.77 -126.86
N SER A 98 -5.73 49.50 -125.74
CA SER A 98 -6.44 48.24 -125.50
C SER A 98 -7.92 48.49 -125.20
N VAL A 99 -8.82 47.59 -125.61
CA VAL A 99 -10.27 47.69 -125.28
C VAL A 99 -10.79 46.42 -124.63
N SER A 100 -11.64 46.61 -123.62
CA SER A 100 -12.25 45.57 -122.79
C SER A 100 -13.76 45.85 -122.62
N PRO A 101 -14.67 44.97 -123.06
CA PRO A 101 -14.41 43.74 -123.81
C PRO A 101 -13.71 43.96 -125.16
N LYS A 102 -12.86 43.01 -125.55
CA LYS A 102 -12.12 43.07 -126.82
C LYS A 102 -13.07 42.86 -128.00
N SER A 103 -12.83 43.55 -129.12
CA SER A 103 -13.50 43.31 -130.40
C SER A 103 -13.54 41.81 -130.75
N GLY A 104 -14.71 41.30 -131.13
CA GLY A 104 -14.98 39.88 -131.40
C GLY A 104 -15.37 39.04 -130.18
N SER A 105 -15.32 39.59 -128.95
CA SER A 105 -15.76 38.87 -127.74
C SER A 105 -17.28 38.80 -127.65
N GLU A 106 -17.79 37.73 -127.06
CA GLU A 106 -19.20 37.61 -126.67
C GLU A 106 -19.50 38.55 -125.49
N VAL A 107 -20.56 39.35 -125.61
CA VAL A 107 -21.03 40.26 -124.56
C VAL A 107 -22.54 40.10 -124.34
N THR A 108 -22.96 40.07 -123.08
CA THR A 108 -24.37 40.14 -122.73
C THR A 108 -24.78 41.59 -122.51
N PHE A 109 -25.91 41.98 -123.08
CA PHE A 109 -26.57 43.27 -122.85
C PHE A 109 -27.67 43.10 -121.80
N TYR A 110 -27.61 43.88 -120.72
CA TYR A 110 -28.49 43.72 -119.56
C TYR A 110 -29.62 44.74 -119.59
N LEU A 111 -30.82 44.34 -119.19
CA LEU A 111 -31.98 45.25 -119.14
C LEU A 111 -31.70 46.45 -118.22
N VAL A 112 -31.90 47.65 -118.75
CA VAL A 112 -31.96 48.89 -117.99
C VAL A 112 -33.33 48.95 -117.33
N ASN A 113 -33.43 48.46 -116.11
CA ASN A 113 -34.67 48.46 -115.31
C ASN A 113 -35.33 49.86 -115.34
N GLY A 114 -36.62 49.90 -115.67
CA GLY A 114 -37.42 51.14 -115.76
C GLY A 114 -37.40 51.85 -117.12
N SER A 115 -36.72 51.32 -118.13
CA SER A 115 -36.78 51.87 -119.50
C SER A 115 -38.01 51.35 -120.28
N ASN A 116 -38.62 52.23 -121.08
CA ASN A 116 -39.75 51.91 -121.95
C ASN A 116 -39.60 52.64 -123.31
N PRO A 117 -39.52 51.94 -124.47
CA PRO A 117 -39.43 50.48 -124.59
C PRO A 117 -38.21 49.92 -123.84
N GLU A 118 -38.25 48.64 -123.46
CA GLU A 118 -37.19 47.97 -122.70
C GLU A 118 -35.82 48.12 -123.37
N VAL A 119 -34.90 48.88 -122.78
CA VAL A 119 -33.54 49.13 -123.29
C VAL A 119 -32.54 48.18 -122.62
N TYR A 120 -31.72 47.47 -123.39
CA TYR A 120 -30.67 46.56 -122.92
C TYR A 120 -29.28 47.16 -123.17
N ARG A 121 -28.39 47.19 -122.17
CA ARG A 121 -27.16 48.01 -122.15
C ARG A 121 -25.86 47.24 -121.87
N LYS A 122 -24.74 47.74 -122.41
CA LYS A 122 -23.37 47.31 -122.09
C LYS A 122 -22.37 48.49 -122.14
N THR A 123 -21.28 48.40 -121.37
CA THR A 123 -20.17 49.39 -121.34
C THR A 123 -18.86 48.77 -121.85
N PHE A 124 -18.05 49.57 -122.53
CA PHE A 124 -16.75 49.22 -123.12
C PHE A 124 -15.67 50.19 -122.65
N LYS A 125 -14.59 49.65 -122.09
CA LYS A 125 -13.45 50.34 -121.49
C LYS A 125 -12.28 50.35 -122.46
N VAL A 126 -11.78 51.52 -122.84
CA VAL A 126 -10.48 51.66 -123.51
C VAL A 126 -9.44 52.08 -122.48
N THR A 127 -8.30 51.39 -122.49
CA THR A 127 -7.23 51.58 -121.51
C THR A 127 -5.93 51.90 -122.23
N ALA A 128 -5.31 52.96 -121.75
CA ALA A 128 -3.96 53.38 -122.08
C ALA A 128 -2.93 52.42 -121.55
N GLN A 129 -1.79 52.42 -122.22
CA GLN A 129 -0.61 51.69 -121.74
C GLN A 129 -0.16 52.23 -120.35
N ASP A 130 -0.60 53.43 -119.85
CA ASP A 130 -0.30 53.96 -118.48
C ASP A 130 -1.34 53.64 -117.43
N GLY A 131 -2.47 53.06 -117.85
CA GLY A 131 -3.62 52.87 -116.98
C GLY A 131 -4.51 54.10 -116.84
N SER A 132 -4.36 55.14 -117.67
CA SER A 132 -5.43 56.10 -117.97
C SER A 132 -6.48 55.46 -118.88
N VAL A 133 -7.74 55.91 -118.81
CA VAL A 133 -8.88 55.09 -119.24
C VAL A 133 -10.07 55.94 -119.67
N GLN A 134 -10.79 55.52 -120.73
CA GLN A 134 -12.08 56.07 -121.16
C GLN A 134 -13.15 54.97 -121.32
N ASP A 135 -14.40 55.26 -120.95
CA ASP A 135 -15.55 54.33 -121.04
C ASP A 135 -16.60 54.79 -122.07
N TYR A 136 -17.23 53.85 -122.80
CA TYR A 136 -18.30 54.04 -123.81
C TYR A 136 -19.52 53.13 -123.52
N THR A 137 -20.75 53.50 -123.91
CA THR A 137 -22.01 52.79 -123.56
C THR A 137 -22.95 52.48 -124.75
N VAL A 138 -23.50 51.26 -124.84
CA VAL A 138 -24.24 50.69 -126.00
C VAL A 138 -25.66 50.21 -125.60
N ASN A 139 -26.71 50.32 -126.45
CA ASN A 139 -28.15 50.08 -126.10
C ASN A 139 -29.00 49.29 -127.18
N ILE A 140 -30.03 48.46 -126.82
CA ILE A 140 -30.91 47.63 -127.73
C ILE A 140 -32.39 47.46 -127.19
N THR A 141 -33.45 46.99 -127.94
CA THR A 141 -34.91 46.92 -127.49
C THR A 141 -35.82 45.75 -128.02
N LYS A 142 -37.00 45.40 -127.39
CA LYS A 142 -37.79 44.10 -127.52
C LYS A 142 -39.38 44.11 -127.60
N SER A 143 -40.11 42.94 -127.52
CA SER A 143 -41.63 42.73 -127.48
C SER A 143 -42.18 41.27 -127.12
N LEU A 144 -43.46 40.85 -127.43
CA LEU A 144 -44.38 39.92 -126.62
C LEU A 144 -45.06 38.64 -127.32
N SER A 145 -45.91 37.81 -126.61
CA SER A 145 -46.74 36.62 -127.09
C SER A 145 -47.89 36.07 -126.11
N SER A 146 -48.77 35.07 -126.47
CA SER A 146 -49.99 34.55 -125.67
C SER A 146 -50.81 33.28 -126.17
N ASP A 147 -51.65 32.56 -125.35
CA ASP A 147 -52.66 31.47 -125.74
C ASP A 147 -53.99 31.33 -124.84
N ARG A 148 -54.72 30.15 -124.66
CA ARG A 148 -56.19 30.04 -124.26
C ARG A 148 -56.93 28.94 -123.36
N SER A 149 -56.43 27.82 -122.76
CA SER A 149 -57.26 26.70 -122.11
C SER A 149 -56.90 26.24 -120.64
N ILE A 150 -57.54 25.23 -119.95
CA ILE A 150 -57.15 24.59 -118.62
C ILE A 150 -56.73 23.10 -118.77
N THR A 151 -55.80 22.58 -117.93
CA THR A 151 -55.39 21.15 -117.90
C THR A 151 -55.16 20.49 -116.52
N SER A 152 -55.14 21.21 -115.39
CA SER A 152 -54.95 20.60 -114.05
C SER A 152 -55.57 21.45 -112.94
N PHE A 153 -56.00 20.81 -111.84
CA PHE A 153 -56.59 21.46 -110.67
C PHE A 153 -56.37 20.60 -109.40
N VAL A 154 -55.63 21.09 -108.41
CA VAL A 154 -55.27 20.33 -107.19
C VAL A 154 -55.35 21.19 -105.93
N LEU A 155 -55.89 20.63 -104.85
CA LEU A 155 -55.81 21.18 -103.48
C LEU A 155 -54.71 20.45 -102.71
N GLU A 156 -53.51 21.01 -102.71
CA GLU A 156 -52.36 20.53 -101.93
C GLU A 156 -52.52 20.88 -100.44
N LYS A 157 -52.28 19.92 -99.54
CA LYS A 157 -52.32 20.11 -98.08
C LYS A 157 -51.32 21.15 -97.62
N SER A 158 -50.11 21.16 -98.18
CA SER A 158 -49.05 22.14 -97.92
C SER A 158 -49.46 23.58 -98.23
N LYS A 159 -50.35 23.81 -99.21
CA LYS A 159 -50.92 25.13 -99.54
C LYS A 159 -52.22 25.45 -98.78
N ASN A 160 -52.77 24.46 -98.08
CA ASN A 160 -54.09 24.49 -97.43
C ASN A 160 -54.00 23.89 -95.99
N GLU A 161 -52.91 24.19 -95.29
CA GLU A 161 -52.64 23.65 -93.95
C GLU A 161 -53.74 24.06 -92.95
N GLY A 162 -54.10 23.14 -92.05
CA GLY A 162 -55.23 23.29 -91.13
C GLY A 162 -56.62 23.26 -91.80
N LYS A 163 -56.71 23.35 -93.14
CA LYS A 163 -57.98 23.32 -93.88
C LYS A 163 -58.33 21.95 -94.45
N ILE A 164 -57.33 21.19 -94.91
CA ILE A 164 -57.49 19.80 -95.39
C ILE A 164 -56.43 18.88 -94.77
N PHE A 165 -56.77 17.60 -94.58
CA PHE A 165 -55.92 16.65 -93.86
C PHE A 165 -55.03 15.79 -94.77
N ALA A 166 -55.29 15.77 -96.08
CA ALA A 166 -54.47 15.14 -97.13
C ALA A 166 -54.73 15.82 -98.48
N ASP A 167 -53.76 15.76 -99.40
CA ASP A 167 -53.84 16.32 -100.77
C ASP A 167 -55.02 15.76 -101.55
N ARG A 168 -55.74 16.62 -102.27
CA ARG A 168 -56.90 16.22 -103.11
C ARG A 168 -56.72 16.70 -104.54
N ILE A 169 -56.68 15.75 -105.47
CA ILE A 169 -56.61 15.98 -106.91
C ILE A 169 -58.03 16.13 -107.46
N GLY A 170 -58.27 17.09 -108.33
CA GLY A 170 -59.55 17.28 -108.98
C GLY A 170 -59.72 16.36 -110.19
N PHE A 171 -60.85 15.65 -110.25
CA PHE A 171 -61.29 14.97 -111.47
C PHE A 171 -61.85 16.02 -112.44
N ILE A 172 -61.24 16.16 -113.61
CA ILE A 172 -61.65 17.11 -114.66
C ILE A 172 -62.43 16.38 -115.74
N ASP A 173 -63.60 16.92 -116.10
CA ASP A 173 -64.45 16.49 -117.21
C ASP A 173 -64.52 17.64 -118.24
N GLU A 174 -63.86 17.45 -119.39
CA GLU A 174 -63.83 18.41 -120.50
C GLU A 174 -64.97 18.21 -121.52
N ASP A 175 -65.67 17.06 -121.48
CA ASP A 175 -66.78 16.75 -122.38
C ASP A 175 -68.13 17.26 -121.85
N ALA A 176 -68.23 17.49 -120.53
CA ALA A 176 -69.35 18.19 -119.92
C ALA A 176 -69.51 19.64 -120.46
N THR A 177 -70.75 20.14 -120.48
CA THR A 177 -71.09 21.46 -121.04
C THR A 177 -71.88 22.32 -120.03
N PRO A 178 -71.27 23.33 -119.39
CA PRO A 178 -69.83 23.64 -119.36
C PRO A 178 -69.00 22.55 -118.65
N PRO A 179 -67.69 22.45 -118.93
CA PRO A 179 -66.80 21.44 -118.35
C PRO A 179 -66.70 21.56 -116.83
N THR A 180 -66.44 20.46 -116.13
CA THR A 180 -66.55 20.39 -114.66
C THR A 180 -65.27 19.88 -114.00
N ILE A 181 -65.09 20.19 -112.72
CA ILE A 181 -64.01 19.66 -111.88
C ILE A 181 -64.59 19.29 -110.50
N THR A 182 -64.27 18.10 -109.98
CA THR A 182 -64.80 17.64 -108.66
C THR A 182 -63.70 17.16 -107.71
N LEU A 183 -63.76 17.56 -106.43
CA LEU A 183 -62.85 17.17 -105.35
C LEU A 183 -63.61 16.67 -104.10
N ASN A 184 -63.14 15.58 -103.48
CA ASN A 184 -63.66 15.09 -102.19
C ASN A 184 -62.70 15.42 -101.04
N VAL A 185 -63.21 15.91 -99.91
CA VAL A 185 -62.49 16.26 -98.68
C VAL A 185 -63.18 15.65 -97.43
N SER A 186 -62.53 15.79 -96.28
CA SER A 186 -63.05 15.43 -94.95
C SER A 186 -64.29 16.25 -94.55
N ASP A 187 -65.16 15.65 -93.74
CA ASP A 187 -66.27 16.34 -93.07
C ASP A 187 -65.80 17.53 -92.21
N ALA A 188 -64.66 17.39 -91.54
CA ALA A 188 -64.03 18.42 -90.72
C ALA A 188 -63.24 19.47 -91.54
N ALA A 189 -63.13 19.34 -92.86
CA ALA A 189 -62.34 20.27 -93.69
C ALA A 189 -62.89 21.71 -93.68
N THR A 190 -62.02 22.71 -93.82
CA THR A 190 -62.41 24.11 -94.01
C THR A 190 -62.40 24.46 -95.49
N LEU A 191 -63.55 24.86 -96.05
CA LEU A 191 -63.68 25.18 -97.48
C LEU A 191 -63.42 26.65 -97.83
N ASP A 192 -63.27 27.51 -96.83
CA ASP A 192 -63.01 28.94 -97.00
C ASP A 192 -61.56 29.22 -97.43
N GLN A 193 -61.37 30.12 -98.40
CA GLN A 193 -60.05 30.59 -98.86
C GLN A 193 -59.09 29.43 -99.18
N LEU A 194 -59.58 28.39 -99.86
CA LEU A 194 -58.75 27.31 -100.38
C LEU A 194 -57.95 27.82 -101.58
N LYS A 195 -56.69 27.40 -101.70
CA LYS A 195 -55.79 27.75 -102.79
C LYS A 195 -55.58 26.55 -103.71
N PRO A 196 -56.19 26.54 -104.91
CA PRO A 196 -55.95 25.51 -105.91
C PRO A 196 -54.72 25.83 -106.76
N THR A 197 -53.92 24.81 -107.04
CA THR A 197 -52.90 24.85 -108.08
C THR A 197 -53.56 24.51 -109.42
N ILE A 198 -53.47 25.40 -110.40
CA ILE A 198 -54.17 25.33 -111.69
C ILE A 198 -53.17 25.50 -112.83
N ILE A 199 -53.26 24.66 -113.87
CA ILE A 199 -52.45 24.77 -115.09
C ILE A 199 -53.36 25.15 -116.27
N LYS A 200 -52.92 26.11 -117.08
CA LYS A 200 -53.66 26.70 -118.20
C LYS A 200 -52.75 27.02 -119.39
N SER A 201 -53.30 27.05 -120.61
CA SER A 201 -52.65 27.69 -121.77
C SER A 201 -53.13 29.14 -122.01
N GLY A 202 -54.19 29.58 -121.32
CA GLY A 202 -54.72 30.95 -121.38
C GLY A 202 -53.75 32.07 -121.05
N ASN A 203 -54.03 33.28 -121.56
CA ASN A 203 -53.38 34.51 -121.15
C ASN A 203 -53.70 34.83 -119.68
N SER A 204 -54.98 34.82 -119.30
CA SER A 204 -55.45 34.97 -117.91
C SER A 204 -56.43 33.86 -117.49
N ILE A 205 -56.70 33.74 -116.19
CA ILE A 205 -57.81 32.96 -115.64
C ILE A 205 -58.45 33.74 -114.48
N SER A 206 -59.74 33.58 -114.26
CA SER A 206 -60.48 34.24 -113.17
C SER A 206 -61.46 33.24 -112.53
N PRO A 207 -61.32 32.91 -111.23
CA PRO A 207 -60.24 33.29 -110.32
C PRO A 207 -58.84 32.85 -110.79
N ASP A 208 -57.82 33.59 -110.38
CA ASP A 208 -56.41 33.31 -110.73
C ASP A 208 -55.86 32.02 -110.09
N ASN A 209 -54.75 31.50 -110.64
CA ASN A 209 -54.02 30.39 -110.04
C ASN A 209 -53.54 30.72 -108.61
N GLU A 210 -53.70 29.78 -107.68
CA GLU A 210 -53.40 29.92 -106.24
C GLU A 210 -54.09 31.11 -105.52
N ALA A 211 -55.08 31.73 -106.17
CA ALA A 211 -55.98 32.67 -105.51
C ALA A 211 -56.76 31.97 -104.39
N ALA A 212 -57.02 32.69 -103.30
CA ALA A 212 -57.81 32.18 -102.20
C ALA A 212 -59.30 32.20 -102.58
N VAL A 213 -59.89 31.02 -102.80
CA VAL A 213 -61.29 30.85 -103.23
C VAL A 213 -62.05 30.03 -102.21
N SER A 214 -63.19 30.55 -101.76
CA SER A 214 -64.06 29.90 -100.78
C SER A 214 -65.12 29.06 -101.49
N PHE A 215 -65.07 27.76 -101.31
CA PHE A 215 -66.02 26.83 -101.91
C PHE A 215 -67.20 26.57 -100.97
N THR A 216 -68.42 26.47 -101.52
CA THR A 216 -69.57 25.95 -100.78
C THR A 216 -69.67 24.44 -101.03
N ASN A 217 -69.91 23.67 -99.97
CA ASN A 217 -69.98 22.20 -100.03
C ASN A 217 -70.99 21.72 -101.08
N ASN A 218 -70.57 20.85 -101.99
CA ASN A 218 -71.37 20.33 -103.12
C ASN A 218 -71.96 21.43 -104.03
N SER A 219 -71.33 22.61 -104.10
CA SER A 219 -71.73 23.71 -104.99
C SER A 219 -70.63 24.06 -106.00
N ALA A 220 -71.05 24.38 -107.24
CA ALA A 220 -70.15 24.67 -108.33
C ALA A 220 -69.70 26.14 -108.34
N THR A 221 -68.39 26.36 -108.49
CA THR A 221 -67.72 27.67 -108.56
C THR A 221 -67.12 27.86 -109.95
N ASP A 222 -67.35 29.01 -110.58
CA ASP A 222 -66.96 29.27 -111.97
C ASP A 222 -65.48 29.69 -112.08
N TYR A 223 -64.74 29.06 -113.00
CA TYR A 223 -63.38 29.43 -113.39
C TYR A 223 -63.34 29.73 -114.90
N LYS A 224 -62.87 30.92 -115.26
CA LYS A 224 -62.96 31.49 -116.62
C LYS A 224 -61.58 31.76 -117.19
N VAL A 225 -61.24 31.19 -118.34
CA VAL A 225 -59.95 31.42 -119.04
C VAL A 225 -60.16 32.38 -120.22
N THR A 226 -59.22 33.30 -120.41
CA THR A 226 -59.26 34.31 -121.49
C THR A 226 -57.97 34.29 -122.33
N SER A 227 -58.15 34.48 -123.64
CA SER A 227 -57.13 34.43 -124.69
C SER A 227 -56.40 35.76 -124.88
N GLY A 228 -55.21 35.76 -125.50
CA GLY A 228 -54.51 37.00 -125.88
C GLY A 228 -55.17 37.83 -126.99
N ASP A 229 -56.10 37.25 -127.76
CA ASP A 229 -56.97 37.95 -128.71
C ASP A 229 -58.31 38.42 -128.10
N GLY A 230 -58.55 38.10 -126.82
CA GLY A 230 -59.72 38.55 -126.04
C GLY A 230 -60.87 37.56 -125.85
N GLN A 231 -60.82 36.33 -126.36
CA GLN A 231 -61.94 35.35 -126.25
C GLN A 231 -61.82 34.33 -125.11
N GLU A 232 -62.93 33.70 -124.69
CA GLU A 232 -63.07 33.13 -123.33
C GLU A 232 -63.76 31.74 -123.24
N LYS A 233 -63.46 30.95 -122.18
CA LYS A 233 -64.07 29.64 -121.84
C LYS A 233 -64.31 29.52 -120.31
N ILE A 234 -65.36 28.83 -119.86
CA ILE A 234 -65.74 28.67 -118.43
C ILE A 234 -65.81 27.19 -118.01
N TYR A 235 -65.36 26.90 -116.77
CA TYR A 235 -65.39 25.60 -116.07
C TYR A 235 -66.16 25.72 -114.75
N LYS A 236 -66.72 24.61 -114.24
CA LYS A 236 -67.49 24.50 -112.99
C LYS A 236 -66.81 23.60 -111.96
N VAL A 237 -66.26 24.18 -110.89
CA VAL A 237 -65.47 23.47 -109.86
C VAL A 237 -66.28 23.22 -108.59
N THR A 238 -66.36 21.97 -108.13
CA THR A 238 -67.15 21.53 -106.97
C THR A 238 -66.27 20.84 -105.93
N VAL A 239 -66.46 21.15 -104.64
CA VAL A 239 -65.74 20.52 -103.51
C VAL A 239 -66.74 19.92 -102.52
N ALA A 240 -66.52 18.66 -102.12
CA ALA A 240 -67.50 17.83 -101.42
C ALA A 240 -66.95 17.21 -100.11
N LYS A 241 -67.64 17.43 -98.99
CA LYS A 241 -67.30 16.93 -97.64
C LYS A 241 -67.86 15.53 -97.37
N ASN A 242 -67.18 14.49 -97.89
CA ASN A 242 -67.74 13.14 -97.97
C ASN A 242 -66.83 12.04 -97.37
N LEU A 243 -65.88 12.37 -96.48
CA LEU A 243 -65.00 11.41 -95.79
C LEU A 243 -65.06 11.65 -94.28
N SER A 244 -65.26 10.58 -93.49
CA SER A 244 -65.35 10.67 -92.03
C SER A 244 -64.00 10.93 -91.35
N SER A 245 -64.00 11.78 -90.34
CA SER A 245 -62.86 12.05 -89.44
C SER A 245 -62.91 11.30 -88.10
N ASP A 246 -63.96 10.51 -87.81
CA ASP A 246 -64.08 9.82 -86.52
C ASP A 246 -63.08 8.66 -86.37
N ASN A 247 -62.27 8.72 -85.31
CA ASN A 247 -61.26 7.73 -84.93
C ASN A 247 -61.42 7.23 -83.49
N LYS A 248 -62.64 7.28 -82.93
CA LYS A 248 -62.90 6.94 -81.53
C LYS A 248 -63.31 5.49 -81.29
N ILE A 249 -63.07 5.00 -80.07
CA ILE A 249 -63.59 3.73 -79.54
C ILE A 249 -64.88 4.01 -78.77
N SER A 250 -65.98 3.36 -79.15
CA SER A 250 -67.30 3.55 -78.55
C SER A 250 -67.62 2.54 -77.44
N ALA A 251 -66.99 1.37 -77.45
CA ALA A 251 -67.09 0.39 -76.37
C ALA A 251 -65.84 -0.50 -76.27
N PHE A 252 -65.54 -0.96 -75.05
CA PHE A 252 -64.43 -1.85 -74.76
C PHE A 252 -64.85 -2.90 -73.73
N ALA A 253 -64.50 -4.16 -73.95
CA ALA A 253 -64.76 -5.24 -73.00
C ALA A 253 -63.69 -6.35 -73.00
N PHE A 254 -63.49 -6.96 -71.83
CA PHE A 254 -62.98 -8.33 -71.72
C PHE A 254 -64.14 -9.23 -71.29
N THR A 255 -64.76 -9.89 -72.28
CA THR A 255 -65.80 -10.90 -72.04
C THR A 255 -65.16 -12.15 -71.46
N LYS A 256 -65.60 -12.57 -70.27
CA LYS A 256 -65.27 -13.89 -69.73
C LYS A 256 -66.18 -14.93 -70.37
N ASP A 257 -65.60 -15.93 -70.99
CA ASP A 257 -66.28 -17.19 -71.33
C ASP A 257 -65.38 -18.40 -70.96
N ASN A 258 -65.67 -19.58 -71.51
CA ASN A 258 -64.93 -20.81 -71.21
C ASN A 258 -63.71 -21.06 -72.13
N ALA A 259 -63.58 -20.28 -73.21
CA ALA A 259 -62.45 -20.31 -74.15
C ALA A 259 -61.59 -19.03 -74.05
N ASN A 260 -62.21 -17.85 -73.89
CA ASN A 260 -61.55 -16.55 -73.84
C ASN A 260 -61.55 -15.95 -72.44
N ASN A 261 -60.48 -15.24 -72.09
CA ASN A 261 -60.34 -14.50 -70.82
C ASN A 261 -60.65 -15.35 -69.58
N THR A 262 -60.36 -16.65 -69.64
CA THR A 262 -60.77 -17.66 -68.65
C THR A 262 -60.28 -17.36 -67.23
N GLY A 263 -59.11 -16.69 -67.13
CA GLY A 263 -58.50 -16.19 -65.90
C GLY A 263 -59.30 -15.11 -65.15
N LEU A 264 -60.19 -14.37 -65.81
CA LEU A 264 -61.10 -13.44 -65.14
C LEU A 264 -62.12 -14.21 -64.27
N LYS A 265 -62.61 -13.57 -63.21
CA LYS A 265 -63.70 -14.13 -62.39
C LYS A 265 -65.09 -13.82 -62.96
N LEU A 266 -65.26 -12.62 -63.52
CA LEU A 266 -66.45 -12.16 -64.23
C LEU A 266 -66.01 -11.25 -65.40
N SER A 267 -66.87 -11.08 -66.40
CA SER A 267 -66.65 -10.16 -67.52
C SER A 267 -66.45 -8.72 -67.04
N ARG A 268 -65.77 -7.91 -67.87
CA ARG A 268 -65.59 -6.46 -67.68
C ARG A 268 -65.92 -5.74 -68.97
N SER A 269 -66.75 -4.71 -68.93
CA SER A 269 -67.22 -3.96 -70.09
C SER A 269 -67.44 -2.50 -69.71
N SER A 270 -67.24 -1.56 -70.63
CA SER A 270 -67.59 -0.14 -70.47
C SER A 270 -69.11 0.12 -70.48
N THR A 271 -69.91 -0.95 -70.49
CA THR A 271 -71.37 -0.92 -70.54
C THR A 271 -71.98 -1.96 -69.60
N GLY A 272 -73.21 -1.73 -69.15
CA GLY A 272 -73.95 -2.63 -68.25
C GLY A 272 -73.67 -2.42 -66.75
N THR A 273 -74.10 -3.38 -65.92
CA THR A 273 -74.22 -3.26 -64.45
C THR A 273 -72.91 -2.94 -63.72
N ARG A 274 -71.75 -3.14 -64.35
CA ARG A 274 -70.42 -2.82 -63.81
C ARG A 274 -69.58 -1.96 -64.77
N ALA A 275 -70.22 -1.05 -65.51
CA ALA A 275 -69.54 -0.11 -66.41
C ALA A 275 -68.46 0.73 -65.71
N SER A 276 -68.62 1.00 -64.41
CA SER A 276 -67.61 1.66 -63.56
C SER A 276 -66.26 0.90 -63.45
N ASP A 277 -66.25 -0.39 -63.79
CA ASP A 277 -65.03 -1.19 -63.81
C ASP A 277 -64.26 -1.07 -65.14
N VAL A 278 -64.78 -0.36 -66.16
CA VAL A 278 -64.07 -0.10 -67.43
C VAL A 278 -64.35 1.33 -67.91
N ILE A 279 -63.37 2.21 -67.75
CA ILE A 279 -63.49 3.62 -68.12
C ILE A 279 -62.69 3.88 -69.40
N ILE A 280 -63.35 4.40 -70.43
CA ILE A 280 -62.74 4.92 -71.66
C ILE A 280 -62.67 6.45 -71.52
N THR A 281 -61.50 7.04 -71.76
CA THR A 281 -61.27 8.49 -71.68
C THR A 281 -60.55 8.97 -72.94
N ASP A 282 -61.10 9.96 -73.63
CA ASP A 282 -60.37 10.74 -74.64
C ASP A 282 -59.48 11.77 -73.96
N ASN A 283 -58.23 11.93 -74.41
CA ASN A 283 -57.34 12.96 -73.90
C ASN A 283 -57.56 14.29 -74.64
N SER A 284 -57.18 15.40 -74.00
CA SER A 284 -57.39 16.77 -74.51
C SER A 284 -56.48 17.19 -75.67
N ASP A 285 -55.72 16.27 -76.27
CA ASP A 285 -54.91 16.48 -77.47
C ASP A 285 -55.64 16.05 -78.76
N ASP A 286 -56.84 15.46 -78.62
CA ASP A 286 -57.64 14.81 -79.66
C ASP A 286 -56.91 13.76 -80.51
N ARG A 287 -55.79 13.24 -80.00
CA ARG A 287 -54.90 12.28 -80.68
C ARG A 287 -54.56 11.07 -79.81
N THR A 288 -54.80 11.13 -78.52
CA THR A 288 -54.62 10.00 -77.60
C THR A 288 -55.84 9.77 -76.71
N GLY A 289 -55.89 8.61 -76.09
CA GLY A 289 -56.92 8.24 -75.11
C GLY A 289 -56.43 7.10 -74.21
N THR A 290 -57.20 6.79 -73.18
CA THR A 290 -56.90 5.73 -72.21
C THR A 290 -58.12 4.84 -71.96
N ILE A 291 -57.86 3.57 -71.66
CA ILE A 291 -58.88 2.60 -71.27
C ILE A 291 -58.39 1.90 -70.00
N SER A 292 -59.12 2.06 -68.90
CA SER A 292 -58.73 1.58 -67.57
C SER A 292 -59.71 0.53 -67.06
N VAL A 293 -59.24 -0.70 -66.84
CA VAL A 293 -60.06 -1.86 -66.44
C VAL A 293 -59.74 -2.32 -65.01
N LYS A 294 -60.77 -2.51 -64.19
CA LYS A 294 -60.67 -3.04 -62.82
C LYS A 294 -61.00 -4.54 -62.79
N ALA A 295 -60.00 -5.36 -62.54
CA ALA A 295 -60.10 -6.80 -62.40
C ALA A 295 -60.10 -7.26 -60.93
N SER A 296 -60.51 -8.51 -60.72
CA SER A 296 -60.44 -9.21 -59.43
C SER A 296 -58.99 -9.38 -58.97
N THR A 297 -58.72 -9.28 -57.67
CA THR A 297 -57.41 -9.62 -57.07
C THR A 297 -56.96 -11.04 -57.42
N ALA A 298 -57.90 -11.98 -57.55
CA ALA A 298 -57.66 -13.36 -57.98
C ALA A 298 -57.87 -13.60 -59.49
N ALA A 299 -57.99 -12.56 -60.32
CA ALA A 299 -57.98 -12.72 -61.77
C ALA A 299 -56.55 -13.01 -62.28
N ASP A 300 -56.45 -13.85 -63.29
CA ASP A 300 -55.29 -13.85 -64.19
C ASP A 300 -55.58 -12.89 -65.37
N VAL A 301 -54.56 -12.13 -65.76
CA VAL A 301 -54.60 -11.04 -66.75
C VAL A 301 -53.47 -11.16 -67.79
N ALA A 302 -52.70 -12.26 -67.78
CA ALA A 302 -51.53 -12.47 -68.62
C ALA A 302 -51.85 -12.83 -70.09
N ALA A 303 -53.12 -13.08 -70.42
CA ALA A 303 -53.56 -13.42 -71.77
C ALA A 303 -55.00 -12.93 -72.03
N LEU A 304 -55.23 -11.62 -71.94
CA LEU A 304 -56.56 -11.05 -72.19
C LEU A 304 -56.73 -10.63 -73.66
N ILE A 305 -57.86 -11.03 -74.25
CA ILE A 305 -58.30 -10.70 -75.61
C ILE A 305 -59.46 -9.69 -75.49
N PRO A 306 -59.29 -8.43 -75.91
CA PRO A 306 -60.34 -7.43 -75.84
C PRO A 306 -61.35 -7.56 -76.98
N THR A 307 -62.59 -7.17 -76.72
CA THR A 307 -63.57 -6.75 -77.74
C THR A 307 -63.56 -5.23 -77.79
N ILE A 308 -63.33 -4.67 -78.98
CA ILE A 308 -63.24 -3.22 -79.23
C ILE A 308 -64.28 -2.87 -80.30
N THR A 309 -65.07 -1.83 -80.04
CA THR A 309 -66.05 -1.30 -81.01
C THR A 309 -65.65 0.12 -81.43
N THR A 310 -65.62 0.37 -82.74
CA THR A 310 -65.30 1.68 -83.36
C THR A 310 -66.43 2.11 -84.31
N HIS A 311 -66.33 3.31 -84.87
CA HIS A 311 -67.20 3.76 -85.95
C HIS A 311 -67.01 2.90 -87.23
N GLU A 312 -67.99 2.95 -88.15
CA GLU A 312 -67.90 2.29 -89.46
C GLU A 312 -66.74 2.82 -90.32
N ASN A 313 -66.17 1.94 -91.14
CA ASN A 313 -65.07 2.21 -92.10
C ASN A 313 -63.74 2.68 -91.47
N VAL A 314 -63.60 2.52 -90.16
CA VAL A 314 -62.38 2.75 -89.38
C VAL A 314 -61.48 1.49 -89.39
N THR A 315 -60.16 1.68 -89.31
CA THR A 315 -59.19 0.57 -89.13
C THR A 315 -58.46 0.66 -87.79
N ILE A 316 -58.17 -0.50 -87.18
CA ILE A 316 -57.46 -0.62 -85.89
C ILE A 316 -56.12 -1.33 -86.13
N SER A 317 -55.04 -0.78 -85.58
CA SER A 317 -53.69 -1.38 -85.59
C SER A 317 -53.06 -1.31 -84.19
N PRO A 318 -52.36 -2.35 -83.71
CA PRO A 318 -52.25 -3.68 -84.30
C PRO A 318 -53.58 -4.45 -84.23
N ALA A 319 -53.68 -5.54 -84.98
CA ALA A 319 -54.83 -6.44 -84.92
C ALA A 319 -55.09 -6.95 -83.49
N ILE A 320 -56.36 -7.20 -83.17
CA ILE A 320 -56.78 -7.69 -81.85
C ILE A 320 -56.23 -9.10 -81.62
N SER A 321 -55.51 -9.27 -80.51
CA SER A 321 -54.90 -10.52 -80.06
C SER A 321 -54.95 -10.61 -78.54
N ALA A 322 -54.56 -11.76 -77.98
CA ALA A 322 -54.23 -11.84 -76.56
C ALA A 322 -53.05 -10.89 -76.24
N TYR A 323 -53.07 -10.30 -75.05
CA TYR A 323 -51.98 -9.49 -74.51
C TYR A 323 -51.84 -9.70 -72.99
N ASP A 324 -50.61 -9.52 -72.50
CA ASP A 324 -50.24 -9.66 -71.09
C ASP A 324 -50.29 -8.30 -70.39
N TYR A 325 -51.36 -8.07 -69.62
CA TYR A 325 -51.56 -6.85 -68.81
C TYR A 325 -51.03 -7.01 -67.36
N SER A 326 -50.21 -8.03 -67.08
CA SER A 326 -49.53 -8.15 -65.79
C SER A 326 -48.49 -7.04 -65.58
N ASN A 327 -48.03 -6.84 -64.35
CA ASN A 327 -46.91 -5.94 -64.02
C ASN A 327 -47.08 -4.49 -64.52
N SER A 328 -48.32 -4.00 -64.64
CA SER A 328 -48.67 -2.68 -65.19
C SER A 328 -48.34 -2.49 -66.68
N ASN A 329 -48.15 -3.57 -67.43
CA ASN A 329 -48.08 -3.54 -68.89
C ASN A 329 -49.36 -2.93 -69.48
N SER A 330 -49.20 -2.20 -70.59
CA SER A 330 -50.32 -1.55 -71.30
C SER A 330 -50.21 -1.73 -72.81
N LYS A 331 -51.37 -1.80 -73.46
CA LYS A 331 -51.49 -2.06 -74.90
C LYS A 331 -52.01 -0.83 -75.61
N VAL A 332 -51.23 -0.29 -76.54
CA VAL A 332 -51.67 0.78 -77.44
C VAL A 332 -52.40 0.17 -78.65
N TYR A 333 -53.53 0.78 -79.02
CA TYR A 333 -54.25 0.57 -80.28
C TYR A 333 -54.42 1.91 -81.00
N THR A 334 -53.83 2.04 -82.18
CA THR A 334 -53.99 3.16 -83.11
C THR A 334 -55.24 2.92 -83.97
N VAL A 335 -56.15 3.88 -83.96
CA VAL A 335 -57.43 3.87 -84.66
C VAL A 335 -57.38 4.92 -85.78
N THR A 336 -57.72 4.54 -87.02
CA THR A 336 -57.55 5.39 -88.22
C THR A 336 -58.88 5.62 -88.94
N ALA A 337 -59.25 6.90 -89.08
CA ALA A 337 -60.44 7.37 -89.78
C ALA A 337 -60.31 7.32 -91.31
N GLN A 338 -61.44 7.44 -92.00
CA GLN A 338 -61.54 7.36 -93.45
C GLN A 338 -60.82 8.51 -94.19
N ASP A 339 -60.72 9.68 -93.56
CA ASP A 339 -60.00 10.83 -94.12
C ASP A 339 -58.46 10.77 -93.95
N GLY A 340 -57.96 9.83 -93.13
CA GLY A 340 -56.56 9.60 -92.80
C GLY A 340 -56.13 10.02 -91.39
N GLN A 341 -57.01 10.59 -90.55
CA GLN A 341 -56.66 11.00 -89.18
C GLN A 341 -56.58 9.82 -88.19
N THR A 342 -55.65 9.87 -87.23
CA THR A 342 -55.38 8.79 -86.27
C THR A 342 -55.50 9.21 -84.80
N ARG A 343 -55.93 8.28 -83.94
CA ARG A 343 -55.97 8.41 -82.47
C ARG A 343 -55.47 7.15 -81.78
N GLU A 344 -54.72 7.28 -80.69
CA GLU A 344 -54.08 6.14 -79.99
C GLU A 344 -54.66 5.91 -78.59
N TYR A 345 -55.26 4.74 -78.37
CA TYR A 345 -55.83 4.34 -77.07
C TYR A 345 -54.89 3.40 -76.31
N THR A 346 -54.49 3.82 -75.09
CA THR A 346 -53.66 3.01 -74.18
C THR A 346 -54.55 2.24 -73.19
N VAL A 347 -54.58 0.92 -73.32
CA VAL A 347 -55.34 -0.01 -72.46
C VAL A 347 -54.49 -0.46 -71.28
N SER A 348 -55.03 -0.38 -70.06
CA SER A 348 -54.41 -0.82 -68.80
C SER A 348 -55.38 -1.58 -67.91
N VAL A 349 -54.86 -2.47 -67.05
CA VAL A 349 -55.67 -3.31 -66.15
C VAL A 349 -55.11 -3.26 -64.72
N SER A 350 -55.94 -2.87 -63.75
CA SER A 350 -55.62 -2.94 -62.32
C SER A 350 -56.31 -4.15 -61.67
N LYS A 351 -55.66 -4.77 -60.67
CA LYS A 351 -56.20 -5.92 -59.93
C LYS A 351 -56.62 -5.52 -58.51
N GLU A 352 -57.61 -4.63 -58.43
CA GLU A 352 -57.97 -3.93 -57.19
C GLU A 352 -59.29 -4.38 -56.54
N LEU A 353 -60.09 -5.23 -57.19
CA LEU A 353 -61.39 -5.65 -56.67
C LEU A 353 -61.26 -6.92 -55.81
N SER A 354 -61.58 -6.84 -54.51
CA SER A 354 -61.53 -7.99 -53.60
C SER A 354 -62.47 -9.12 -54.01
N ASN A 355 -61.98 -10.35 -53.92
CA ASN A 355 -62.73 -11.58 -54.16
C ASN A 355 -63.08 -12.36 -52.87
N GLU A 356 -62.87 -11.75 -51.69
CA GLU A 356 -63.17 -12.40 -50.41
C GLU A 356 -64.68 -12.51 -50.16
N LYS A 357 -65.10 -13.64 -49.57
CA LYS A 357 -66.51 -14.01 -49.35
C LYS A 357 -66.72 -14.74 -48.02
N GLY A 358 -65.87 -14.47 -47.04
CA GLY A 358 -65.98 -15.09 -45.73
C GLY A 358 -67.10 -14.45 -44.92
N MET A 359 -68.10 -15.22 -44.49
CA MET A 359 -68.77 -14.92 -43.23
C MET A 359 -67.81 -15.31 -42.10
N LYS A 360 -67.45 -14.36 -41.24
CA LYS A 360 -66.50 -14.54 -40.13
C LYS A 360 -67.22 -15.02 -38.86
N SER A 361 -68.42 -14.50 -38.60
CA SER A 361 -69.26 -14.86 -37.46
C SER A 361 -70.75 -14.75 -37.78
N PHE A 362 -71.55 -15.57 -37.07
CA PHE A 362 -73.01 -15.50 -37.06
C PHE A 362 -73.47 -15.67 -35.60
N LEU A 363 -74.21 -14.69 -35.08
CA LEU A 363 -74.50 -14.55 -33.65
C LEU A 363 -75.90 -13.96 -33.43
N PHE A 364 -76.70 -14.58 -32.56
CA PHE A 364 -77.85 -13.94 -31.94
C PHE A 364 -77.44 -13.41 -30.58
N LYS A 365 -77.29 -12.09 -30.45
CA LYS A 365 -77.07 -11.42 -29.17
C LYS A 365 -78.35 -11.45 -28.34
N ASP A 366 -78.28 -11.72 -27.04
CA ASP A 366 -79.44 -11.67 -26.14
C ASP A 366 -80.01 -10.24 -26.04
N SER A 367 -79.15 -9.22 -26.14
CA SER A 367 -79.51 -7.79 -26.16
C SER A 367 -80.41 -7.36 -27.32
N GLU A 368 -80.22 -7.93 -28.52
CA GLU A 368 -81.05 -7.62 -29.70
C GLU A 368 -82.25 -8.58 -29.81
N ASN A 369 -82.30 -9.61 -28.97
CA ASN A 369 -83.30 -10.68 -28.99
C ASN A 369 -84.05 -10.75 -27.65
N VAL A 370 -84.35 -9.59 -27.06
CA VAL A 370 -85.07 -9.46 -25.78
C VAL A 370 -86.40 -10.24 -25.84
N GLY A 371 -86.64 -11.05 -24.81
CA GLY A 371 -87.84 -11.89 -24.71
C GLY A 371 -87.84 -13.15 -25.58
N LYS A 372 -86.79 -13.43 -26.37
CA LYS A 372 -86.67 -14.68 -27.15
C LYS A 372 -86.14 -15.87 -26.33
N ASN A 373 -85.80 -15.66 -25.05
CA ASN A 373 -85.28 -16.67 -24.12
C ASN A 373 -84.00 -17.39 -24.61
N LEU A 374 -83.03 -16.64 -25.18
CA LEU A 374 -81.72 -17.20 -25.55
C LEU A 374 -80.85 -17.51 -24.31
N GLY A 375 -81.05 -16.76 -23.23
CA GLY A 375 -80.34 -16.97 -21.96
C GLY A 375 -78.85 -16.66 -22.10
N GLY A 376 -78.55 -15.60 -22.85
CA GLY A 376 -77.21 -15.24 -23.29
C GLY A 376 -76.96 -15.48 -24.78
N ASP A 377 -75.94 -14.81 -25.29
CA ASP A 377 -75.52 -14.78 -26.69
C ASP A 377 -75.33 -16.20 -27.29
N CYS A 378 -76.06 -16.48 -28.37
CA CYS A 378 -76.05 -17.78 -29.05
C CYS A 378 -75.34 -17.66 -30.41
N SER A 379 -74.15 -18.26 -30.53
CA SER A 379 -73.26 -18.14 -31.69
C SER A 379 -72.97 -19.49 -32.36
N ALA A 380 -72.62 -19.44 -33.65
CA ALA A 380 -71.97 -20.54 -34.36
C ALA A 380 -70.48 -20.72 -34.00
N GLY A 381 -69.90 -19.77 -33.25
CA GLY A 381 -68.44 -19.68 -33.09
C GLY A 381 -67.75 -19.02 -34.29
N ALA A 382 -66.49 -19.36 -34.52
CA ALA A 382 -65.69 -18.81 -35.61
C ALA A 382 -65.92 -19.59 -36.92
N ILE A 383 -66.42 -18.91 -37.97
CA ILE A 383 -66.83 -19.54 -39.23
C ILE A 383 -65.64 -19.60 -40.21
N ASN A 384 -64.74 -20.55 -39.96
CA ASN A 384 -63.55 -20.76 -40.79
C ASN A 384 -63.92 -21.37 -42.16
N SER A 385 -63.93 -20.56 -43.22
CA SER A 385 -64.41 -20.96 -44.55
C SER A 385 -63.53 -20.46 -45.72
N THR A 386 -62.58 -21.30 -46.15
CA THR A 386 -61.67 -21.06 -47.28
C THR A 386 -62.23 -21.63 -48.60
N GLY A 387 -61.64 -21.24 -49.74
CA GLY A 387 -62.09 -21.70 -51.07
C GLY A 387 -63.31 -20.93 -51.62
N SER A 388 -64.18 -21.60 -52.38
CA SER A 388 -65.41 -21.01 -52.94
C SER A 388 -66.63 -21.94 -52.91
N ALA A 389 -66.57 -23.01 -52.11
CA ALA A 389 -67.72 -23.86 -51.83
C ALA A 389 -68.67 -23.21 -50.80
N ASP A 390 -69.92 -23.65 -50.82
CA ASP A 390 -70.93 -23.24 -49.85
C ASP A 390 -70.69 -23.86 -48.46
N VAL A 391 -71.16 -23.18 -47.42
CA VAL A 391 -70.74 -23.44 -46.03
C VAL A 391 -71.95 -23.75 -45.15
N ALA A 392 -71.95 -24.90 -44.48
CA ALA A 392 -72.93 -25.21 -43.43
C ALA A 392 -72.50 -24.58 -42.09
N VAL A 393 -73.46 -24.05 -41.34
CA VAL A 393 -73.24 -23.35 -40.06
C VAL A 393 -74.32 -23.77 -39.08
N GLU A 394 -73.95 -24.39 -37.96
CA GLU A 394 -74.89 -24.70 -36.86
C GLU A 394 -74.81 -23.64 -35.76
N VAL A 395 -75.96 -23.18 -35.27
CA VAL A 395 -76.07 -22.30 -34.09
C VAL A 395 -76.82 -23.05 -32.99
N VAL A 396 -76.18 -23.21 -31.84
CA VAL A 396 -76.78 -23.88 -30.68
C VAL A 396 -77.60 -22.87 -29.87
N ILE A 397 -78.91 -23.11 -29.77
CA ILE A 397 -79.87 -22.25 -29.06
C ILE A 397 -80.67 -23.11 -28.05
N PRO A 398 -80.98 -22.64 -26.82
CA PRO A 398 -81.85 -23.37 -25.89
C PRO A 398 -83.12 -23.90 -26.54
N ASN A 399 -83.63 -25.02 -26.02
CA ASN A 399 -84.87 -25.61 -26.50
C ASN A 399 -86.09 -24.74 -26.17
N THR A 400 -85.99 -23.93 -25.11
CA THR A 400 -86.99 -22.95 -24.65
C THR A 400 -87.06 -21.65 -25.45
N ALA A 401 -86.15 -21.43 -26.41
CA ALA A 401 -86.05 -20.19 -27.15
C ALA A 401 -87.12 -20.04 -28.26
N THR A 402 -87.58 -18.81 -28.48
CA THR A 402 -88.49 -18.44 -29.58
C THR A 402 -87.69 -18.20 -30.86
N LEU A 403 -87.89 -19.05 -31.88
CA LEU A 403 -87.11 -19.03 -33.13
C LEU A 403 -87.68 -18.15 -34.26
N THR A 404 -88.86 -17.54 -34.05
CA THR A 404 -89.45 -16.58 -34.99
C THR A 404 -88.94 -15.16 -34.73
N GLY A 405 -88.69 -14.40 -35.80
CA GLY A 405 -88.16 -13.04 -35.76
C GLY A 405 -86.91 -12.89 -34.88
N LEU A 406 -85.92 -13.77 -35.05
CA LEU A 406 -84.60 -13.64 -34.42
C LEU A 406 -83.73 -12.67 -35.23
N ILE A 407 -82.97 -11.81 -34.55
CA ILE A 407 -82.11 -10.79 -35.15
C ILE A 407 -80.64 -11.26 -35.07
N PRO A 408 -80.00 -11.60 -36.21
CA PRO A 408 -78.60 -12.05 -36.23
C PRO A 408 -77.66 -10.86 -36.45
N THR A 409 -76.66 -10.70 -35.60
CA THR A 409 -75.45 -9.94 -35.91
C THR A 409 -74.52 -10.84 -36.74
N ILE A 410 -74.15 -10.37 -37.94
CA ILE A 410 -73.31 -11.10 -38.89
C ILE A 410 -72.07 -10.25 -39.18
N THR A 411 -70.87 -10.84 -39.06
CA THR A 411 -69.63 -10.20 -39.51
C THR A 411 -69.08 -10.95 -40.73
N SER A 412 -68.65 -10.23 -41.76
CA SER A 412 -68.12 -10.79 -43.01
C SER A 412 -66.75 -10.18 -43.40
N SER A 413 -66.18 -10.63 -44.51
CA SER A 413 -64.99 -10.05 -45.15
C SER A 413 -65.22 -8.60 -45.58
N ASP A 414 -64.14 -7.85 -45.62
CA ASP A 414 -64.17 -6.40 -45.83
C ASP A 414 -64.58 -6.11 -47.28
N HIS A 415 -65.42 -5.09 -47.48
CA HIS A 415 -66.05 -4.76 -48.78
C HIS A 415 -66.99 -5.84 -49.36
N THR A 416 -67.51 -6.75 -48.53
CA THR A 416 -68.60 -7.68 -48.92
C THR A 416 -69.99 -7.11 -48.62
N GLN A 417 -71.01 -7.72 -49.23
CA GLN A 417 -72.43 -7.56 -48.89
C GLN A 417 -72.99 -8.92 -48.46
N VAL A 418 -73.99 -8.93 -47.57
CA VAL A 418 -74.64 -10.15 -47.07
C VAL A 418 -76.16 -10.04 -47.27
N SER A 419 -76.79 -11.12 -47.75
CA SER A 419 -78.24 -11.18 -47.99
C SER A 419 -78.85 -12.50 -47.48
N PRO A 420 -79.81 -12.51 -46.54
CA PRO A 420 -80.32 -11.36 -45.78
C PRO A 420 -79.22 -10.60 -45.03
N ALA A 421 -79.42 -9.29 -44.86
CA ALA A 421 -78.44 -8.43 -44.19
C ALA A 421 -78.35 -8.72 -42.68
N SER A 422 -77.22 -8.34 -42.08
CA SER A 422 -77.07 -8.30 -40.62
C SER A 422 -78.14 -7.43 -39.98
N GLU A 423 -78.55 -7.78 -38.77
CA GLU A 423 -79.49 -7.04 -37.91
C GLU A 423 -80.93 -6.92 -38.47
N ILE A 424 -81.25 -7.68 -39.54
CA ILE A 424 -82.62 -7.89 -40.03
C ILE A 424 -83.23 -9.13 -39.38
N ALA A 425 -84.41 -8.98 -38.77
CA ALA A 425 -85.14 -10.10 -38.16
C ALA A 425 -85.46 -11.21 -39.18
N GLN A 426 -85.27 -12.47 -38.81
CA GLN A 426 -85.51 -13.65 -39.62
C GLN A 426 -86.17 -14.77 -38.81
N ASP A 427 -87.10 -15.48 -39.44
CA ASP A 427 -87.65 -16.73 -38.89
C ASP A 427 -86.74 -17.93 -39.19
N PHE A 428 -86.60 -18.81 -38.20
CA PHE A 428 -85.88 -20.07 -38.27
C PHE A 428 -86.74 -21.23 -37.78
N THR A 429 -86.55 -22.41 -38.37
CA THR A 429 -87.10 -23.67 -37.88
C THR A 429 -85.94 -24.55 -37.40
N ARG A 430 -86.11 -25.18 -36.23
CA ARG A 430 -85.05 -26.02 -35.64
C ARG A 430 -84.72 -27.20 -36.58
N ASN A 431 -83.44 -27.50 -36.74
CA ASN A 431 -82.89 -28.50 -37.67
C ASN A 431 -83.23 -28.24 -39.16
N THR A 432 -83.57 -27.00 -39.54
CA THR A 432 -83.85 -26.59 -40.94
C THR A 432 -82.83 -25.55 -41.39
N VAL A 433 -82.36 -25.66 -42.64
CA VAL A 433 -81.36 -24.73 -43.22
C VAL A 433 -82.02 -23.43 -43.69
N LYS A 434 -81.44 -22.29 -43.27
CA LYS A 434 -81.76 -20.94 -43.74
C LYS A 434 -80.59 -20.39 -44.57
N PRO A 435 -80.74 -20.10 -45.87
CA PRO A 435 -79.65 -19.62 -46.71
C PRO A 435 -79.35 -18.13 -46.51
N TYR A 436 -78.07 -17.79 -46.55
CA TYR A 436 -77.51 -16.44 -46.66
C TYR A 436 -76.48 -16.43 -47.80
N VAL A 437 -76.38 -15.33 -48.54
CA VAL A 437 -75.41 -15.13 -49.63
C VAL A 437 -74.40 -14.07 -49.21
N VAL A 438 -73.10 -14.31 -49.46
CA VAL A 438 -72.03 -13.30 -49.30
C VAL A 438 -71.46 -12.94 -50.67
N THR A 439 -71.64 -11.69 -51.07
CA THR A 439 -71.22 -11.12 -52.36
C THR A 439 -69.93 -10.30 -52.18
N ALA A 440 -68.91 -10.57 -52.99
CA ALA A 440 -67.63 -9.87 -52.99
C ALA A 440 -67.66 -8.55 -53.79
N GLN A 441 -66.68 -7.68 -53.51
CA GLN A 441 -66.46 -6.45 -54.27
C GLN A 441 -66.24 -6.71 -55.78
N ASP A 442 -65.61 -7.83 -56.16
CA ASP A 442 -65.42 -8.24 -57.55
C ASP A 442 -66.71 -8.72 -58.26
N GLY A 443 -67.77 -8.94 -57.50
CA GLY A 443 -69.11 -9.36 -57.93
C GLY A 443 -69.39 -10.86 -57.81
N THR A 444 -68.46 -11.67 -57.31
CA THR A 444 -68.71 -13.12 -57.11
C THR A 444 -69.40 -13.43 -55.79
N GLU A 445 -70.03 -14.60 -55.66
CA GLU A 445 -70.89 -14.96 -54.51
C GLU A 445 -70.51 -16.31 -53.86
N ARG A 446 -71.10 -16.62 -52.70
CA ARG A 446 -71.00 -17.88 -51.94
C ARG A 446 -72.21 -18.01 -50.98
N ASN A 447 -72.78 -19.20 -50.81
CA ASN A 447 -73.89 -19.43 -49.87
C ASN A 447 -73.41 -19.94 -48.50
N TYR A 448 -74.18 -19.59 -47.47
CA TYR A 448 -74.05 -19.99 -46.08
C TYR A 448 -75.39 -20.56 -45.58
N GLY A 449 -75.42 -21.85 -45.23
CA GLY A 449 -76.61 -22.54 -44.74
C GLY A 449 -76.65 -22.57 -43.22
N ILE A 450 -77.42 -21.67 -42.61
CA ILE A 450 -77.55 -21.53 -41.15
C ILE A 450 -78.62 -22.50 -40.61
N THR A 451 -78.28 -23.31 -39.61
CA THR A 451 -79.19 -24.29 -38.99
C THR A 451 -79.24 -24.11 -37.47
N ILE A 452 -80.43 -24.12 -36.88
CA ILE A 452 -80.61 -23.96 -35.43
C ILE A 452 -80.76 -25.33 -34.74
N VAL A 453 -79.98 -25.61 -33.69
CA VAL A 453 -80.00 -26.89 -32.94
C VAL A 453 -80.11 -26.69 -31.43
N SER A 454 -80.60 -27.70 -30.69
CA SER A 454 -80.73 -27.66 -29.22
C SER A 454 -79.41 -27.99 -28.49
N ARG A 455 -79.30 -27.59 -27.22
CA ARG A 455 -78.15 -27.92 -26.36
C ARG A 455 -78.13 -29.43 -26.05
N ARG A 456 -76.98 -30.07 -26.30
CA ARG A 456 -76.76 -31.54 -26.18
C ARG A 456 -75.73 -31.97 -25.15
N GLY A 457 -75.18 -31.04 -24.37
CA GLY A 457 -74.15 -31.35 -23.37
C GLY A 457 -74.67 -32.30 -22.28
N VAL A 458 -73.85 -33.26 -21.89
CA VAL A 458 -74.17 -34.36 -20.96
C VAL A 458 -73.09 -34.53 -19.89
N ASP A 459 -72.22 -33.54 -19.74
CA ASP A 459 -71.00 -33.66 -18.95
C ASP A 459 -71.15 -33.05 -17.57
N ILE A 460 -70.56 -33.70 -16.56
CA ILE A 460 -70.23 -33.04 -15.29
C ILE A 460 -69.07 -32.10 -15.57
N THR A 461 -69.27 -30.80 -15.36
CA THR A 461 -68.26 -29.76 -15.57
C THR A 461 -67.57 -29.34 -14.27
N SER A 462 -68.19 -29.61 -13.13
CA SER A 462 -67.57 -29.50 -11.81
C SER A 462 -68.22 -30.46 -10.80
N PHE A 463 -67.42 -31.04 -9.91
CA PHE A 463 -67.89 -31.85 -8.79
C PHE A 463 -67.06 -31.45 -7.56
N LYS A 464 -67.68 -30.83 -6.56
CA LYS A 464 -66.97 -30.28 -5.38
C LYS A 464 -67.58 -30.71 -4.06
N ILE A 465 -66.74 -30.95 -3.06
CA ILE A 465 -67.15 -31.11 -1.67
C ILE A 465 -66.71 -29.86 -0.91
N LYS A 466 -67.66 -29.07 -0.42
CA LYS A 466 -67.41 -27.87 0.39
C LYS A 466 -67.61 -28.16 1.87
N LYS A 467 -66.66 -27.80 2.72
CA LYS A 467 -66.75 -27.99 4.19
C LYS A 467 -67.89 -27.16 4.81
N SER A 468 -68.23 -26.02 4.22
CA SER A 468 -69.37 -25.16 4.61
C SER A 468 -70.73 -25.85 4.50
N ASP A 469 -70.85 -26.82 3.59
CA ASP A 469 -72.13 -27.44 3.23
C ASP A 469 -72.47 -28.62 4.15
N HIS A 470 -71.67 -28.83 5.20
CA HIS A 470 -71.76 -29.93 6.15
C HIS A 470 -71.65 -29.39 7.59
N SER A 471 -72.23 -30.08 8.57
CA SER A 471 -72.17 -29.67 9.98
C SER A 471 -70.76 -29.78 10.57
N SER A 472 -70.51 -29.10 11.69
CA SER A 472 -69.26 -29.16 12.48
C SER A 472 -68.86 -30.59 12.85
N ASP A 473 -69.86 -31.44 13.09
CA ASP A 473 -69.72 -32.80 13.62
C ASP A 473 -69.63 -33.83 12.47
N SER A 474 -69.66 -33.36 11.22
CA SER A 474 -69.53 -34.22 10.04
C SER A 474 -68.12 -34.81 9.92
N LYS A 475 -68.03 -36.01 9.37
CA LYS A 475 -66.75 -36.72 9.14
C LYS A 475 -65.93 -36.14 7.97
N VAL A 476 -66.32 -34.99 7.42
CA VAL A 476 -65.73 -34.39 6.21
C VAL A 476 -64.45 -33.63 6.56
N ARG A 477 -63.31 -34.23 6.19
CA ARG A 477 -61.97 -33.72 6.49
C ARG A 477 -61.24 -33.37 5.21
N LEU A 478 -60.94 -32.07 5.06
CA LEU A 478 -60.20 -31.51 3.94
C LEU A 478 -58.78 -31.15 4.39
N SER A 479 -57.80 -31.46 3.54
CA SER A 479 -56.39 -31.37 3.93
C SER A 479 -55.83 -29.95 4.03
N SER A 480 -56.43 -29.03 3.28
CA SER A 480 -56.21 -27.59 3.32
C SER A 480 -57.37 -26.90 2.58
N GLY A 481 -57.72 -25.68 2.98
CA GLY A 481 -58.82 -24.92 2.38
C GLY A 481 -60.23 -25.36 2.79
N THR A 482 -61.22 -24.74 2.15
CA THR A 482 -62.66 -24.90 2.45
C THR A 482 -63.40 -25.85 1.50
N GLU A 483 -62.77 -26.29 0.42
CA GLU A 483 -63.36 -27.20 -0.57
C GLU A 483 -62.31 -28.12 -1.20
N VAL A 484 -62.76 -29.26 -1.73
CA VAL A 484 -61.98 -30.13 -2.63
C VAL A 484 -62.77 -30.37 -3.90
N SER A 485 -62.09 -30.39 -5.04
CA SER A 485 -62.68 -30.76 -6.33
C SER A 485 -62.38 -32.22 -6.65
N GLY A 486 -63.37 -32.96 -7.13
CA GLY A 486 -63.17 -34.29 -7.70
C GLY A 486 -62.56 -34.21 -9.09
N THR A 487 -61.66 -35.13 -9.42
CA THR A 487 -61.10 -35.27 -10.76
C THR A 487 -62.16 -35.92 -11.65
N VAL A 488 -62.83 -35.11 -12.47
CA VAL A 488 -63.81 -35.59 -13.45
C VAL A 488 -63.09 -36.05 -14.71
N LEU A 489 -63.35 -37.29 -15.12
CA LEU A 489 -62.89 -37.86 -16.39
C LEU A 489 -64.12 -38.26 -17.21
N SER A 490 -64.18 -37.79 -18.46
CA SER A 490 -65.15 -38.26 -19.45
C SER A 490 -64.43 -38.67 -20.72
N SER A 491 -64.78 -39.85 -21.22
CA SER A 491 -64.21 -40.47 -22.41
C SER A 491 -65.24 -41.43 -23.02
N GLU A 492 -64.96 -41.95 -24.22
CA GLU A 492 -65.84 -42.92 -24.88
C GLU A 492 -65.93 -44.26 -24.11
N SER A 493 -64.89 -44.63 -23.35
CA SER A 493 -64.79 -45.91 -22.63
C SER A 493 -65.11 -45.83 -21.14
N ALA A 494 -64.97 -44.65 -20.52
CA ALA A 494 -65.25 -44.46 -19.09
C ALA A 494 -65.67 -43.02 -18.75
N ASN A 495 -66.65 -42.91 -17.85
CA ASN A 495 -67.04 -41.65 -17.19
C ASN A 495 -66.90 -41.85 -15.68
N THR A 496 -65.99 -41.12 -15.04
CA THR A 496 -65.69 -41.29 -13.62
C THR A 496 -65.46 -39.94 -12.93
N VAL A 497 -65.63 -39.92 -11.61
CA VAL A 497 -65.14 -38.84 -10.75
C VAL A 497 -64.39 -39.48 -9.60
N THR A 498 -63.13 -39.14 -9.40
CA THR A 498 -62.38 -39.57 -8.21
C THR A 498 -62.20 -38.43 -7.23
N ILE A 499 -62.47 -38.69 -5.95
CA ILE A 499 -62.37 -37.73 -4.86
C ILE A 499 -61.46 -38.35 -3.80
N SER A 500 -60.42 -37.64 -3.38
CA SER A 500 -59.52 -38.09 -2.32
C SER A 500 -59.70 -37.21 -1.08
N LEU A 501 -60.02 -37.82 0.06
CA LEU A 501 -60.23 -37.13 1.34
C LEU A 501 -59.20 -37.55 2.41
N ASP A 502 -58.86 -36.62 3.30
CA ASP A 502 -58.01 -36.84 4.48
C ASP A 502 -58.85 -37.43 5.63
N GLY A 503 -59.47 -38.58 5.40
CA GLY A 503 -60.28 -39.26 6.42
C GLY A 503 -59.52 -39.56 7.71
N GLN A 504 -60.21 -39.61 8.84
CA GLN A 504 -59.74 -40.51 9.91
C GLN A 504 -60.11 -41.95 9.53
N ASP A 505 -59.91 -42.93 10.42
CA ASP A 505 -59.97 -44.35 10.07
C ASP A 505 -61.43 -44.90 9.96
N ASP A 506 -62.34 -44.01 9.55
CA ASP A 506 -63.76 -44.17 9.25
C ASP A 506 -64.02 -45.09 8.04
N ASN A 507 -65.15 -45.80 8.05
CA ASN A 507 -65.54 -46.71 6.95
C ASN A 507 -66.31 -46.00 5.81
N SER A 508 -67.18 -45.03 6.16
CA SER A 508 -68.00 -44.26 5.22
C SER A 508 -68.15 -42.80 5.69
N VAL A 509 -68.54 -41.92 4.76
CA VAL A 509 -68.85 -40.51 5.04
C VAL A 509 -70.03 -40.05 4.17
N ASN A 510 -70.93 -39.28 4.78
CA ASN A 510 -72.02 -38.60 4.08
C ASN A 510 -71.51 -37.28 3.49
N LEU A 511 -71.70 -37.11 2.18
CA LEU A 511 -71.27 -35.93 1.42
C LEU A 511 -72.44 -35.27 0.69
N MET A 512 -72.46 -33.94 0.68
CA MET A 512 -73.38 -33.09 -0.10
C MET A 512 -72.57 -32.43 -1.23
N PRO A 513 -72.42 -33.09 -2.39
CA PRO A 513 -71.57 -32.58 -3.47
C PRO A 513 -72.23 -31.42 -4.21
N GLU A 514 -71.52 -30.30 -4.36
CA GLU A 514 -71.87 -29.26 -5.31
C GLU A 514 -71.45 -29.69 -6.71
N ILE A 515 -72.43 -30.13 -7.51
CA ILE A 515 -72.27 -30.59 -8.88
C ILE A 515 -72.73 -29.50 -9.84
N VAL A 516 -71.93 -29.24 -10.88
CA VAL A 516 -72.28 -28.44 -12.05
C VAL A 516 -72.19 -29.34 -13.28
N VAL A 517 -73.18 -29.23 -14.16
CA VAL A 517 -73.27 -29.97 -15.43
C VAL A 517 -73.30 -29.02 -16.62
N SER A 518 -73.27 -29.57 -17.83
CA SER A 518 -73.49 -28.84 -19.07
C SER A 518 -74.75 -27.94 -19.01
N PRO A 519 -74.73 -26.73 -19.59
CA PRO A 519 -75.89 -25.82 -19.55
C PRO A 519 -77.16 -26.45 -20.15
N GLY A 520 -78.24 -26.48 -19.36
CA GLY A 520 -79.52 -27.11 -19.73
C GLY A 520 -79.63 -28.60 -19.38
N ALA A 521 -78.54 -29.24 -18.94
CA ALA A 521 -78.56 -30.63 -18.47
C ALA A 521 -79.05 -30.74 -17.01
N THR A 522 -79.49 -31.95 -16.65
CA THR A 522 -79.89 -32.34 -15.29
C THR A 522 -78.99 -33.47 -14.77
N VAL A 523 -78.81 -33.57 -13.45
CA VAL A 523 -78.04 -34.65 -12.79
C VAL A 523 -78.84 -35.32 -11.68
N SER A 524 -78.71 -36.64 -11.55
CA SER A 524 -79.30 -37.45 -10.48
C SER A 524 -78.28 -38.48 -9.93
N PRO A 525 -78.00 -38.54 -8.61
CA PRO A 525 -78.51 -37.66 -7.55
C PRO A 525 -78.22 -36.18 -7.78
N ASN A 526 -79.15 -35.31 -7.35
CA ASN A 526 -79.08 -33.88 -7.62
C ASN A 526 -77.91 -33.21 -6.86
N SER A 527 -77.43 -32.08 -7.39
CA SER A 527 -76.47 -31.21 -6.71
C SER A 527 -76.94 -30.84 -5.30
N LYS A 528 -76.01 -30.90 -4.33
CA LYS A 528 -76.18 -30.69 -2.87
C LYS A 528 -77.10 -31.67 -2.14
N VAL A 529 -77.52 -32.79 -2.75
CA VAL A 529 -78.22 -33.87 -2.04
C VAL A 529 -77.21 -34.73 -1.26
N GLN A 530 -77.47 -34.96 0.03
CA GLN A 530 -76.64 -35.82 0.87
C GLN A 530 -76.63 -37.25 0.34
N THR A 531 -75.43 -37.78 0.08
CA THR A 531 -75.18 -39.12 -0.44
C THR A 531 -74.10 -39.79 0.41
N GLU A 532 -74.28 -41.07 0.78
CA GLU A 532 -73.25 -41.82 1.51
C GLU A 532 -72.18 -42.36 0.55
N PHE A 533 -70.92 -42.17 0.91
CA PHE A 533 -69.76 -42.71 0.21
C PHE A 533 -68.95 -43.62 1.14
N THR A 534 -68.92 -44.91 0.82
CA THR A 534 -67.98 -45.88 1.40
C THR A 534 -66.65 -45.78 0.66
N TYR A 535 -65.53 -45.67 1.38
CA TYR A 535 -64.21 -45.59 0.76
C TYR A 535 -63.93 -46.82 -0.13
N GLY A 536 -63.33 -46.58 -1.30
CA GLY A 536 -63.06 -47.59 -2.32
C GLY A 536 -64.26 -47.98 -3.20
N THR A 537 -65.49 -47.63 -2.81
CA THR A 537 -66.72 -47.97 -3.55
C THR A 537 -67.17 -46.81 -4.43
N ALA A 538 -67.76 -47.11 -5.60
CA ALA A 538 -68.26 -46.11 -6.54
C ALA A 538 -69.80 -45.96 -6.46
N VAL A 539 -70.29 -44.73 -6.59
CA VAL A 539 -71.70 -44.35 -6.61
C VAL A 539 -72.05 -43.75 -7.98
N PRO A 540 -73.10 -44.21 -8.67
CA PRO A 540 -73.44 -43.72 -10.00
C PRO A 540 -74.19 -42.38 -9.97
N TYR A 541 -73.81 -41.45 -10.84
CA TYR A 541 -74.50 -40.18 -11.10
C TYR A 541 -74.84 -40.07 -12.59
N ALA A 542 -76.13 -40.01 -12.92
CA ALA A 542 -76.61 -39.88 -14.30
C ALA A 542 -76.83 -38.41 -14.67
N VAL A 543 -76.25 -37.97 -15.79
CA VAL A 543 -76.46 -36.64 -16.40
C VAL A 543 -77.24 -36.79 -17.70
N ARG A 544 -78.22 -35.91 -17.96
CA ARG A 544 -79.09 -35.94 -19.15
C ARG A 544 -79.24 -34.56 -19.77
N ALA A 545 -79.11 -34.46 -21.09
CA ALA A 545 -79.16 -33.22 -21.87
C ALA A 545 -80.54 -32.55 -21.91
N GLU A 546 -80.57 -31.27 -22.31
CA GLU A 546 -81.79 -30.45 -22.47
C GLU A 546 -82.76 -31.02 -23.53
N ASP A 547 -82.23 -31.58 -24.62
CA ASP A 547 -83.03 -32.28 -25.64
C ASP A 547 -83.55 -33.66 -25.18
N THR A 548 -83.11 -34.11 -23.99
CA THR A 548 -83.45 -35.37 -23.32
C THR A 548 -83.01 -36.66 -24.02
N ASN A 549 -82.40 -36.58 -25.21
CA ASN A 549 -82.01 -37.74 -26.02
C ASN A 549 -80.61 -38.28 -25.67
N PHE A 550 -79.74 -37.43 -25.14
CA PHE A 550 -78.38 -37.79 -24.74
C PHE A 550 -78.25 -37.87 -23.21
N SER A 551 -77.49 -38.86 -22.72
CA SER A 551 -77.12 -38.99 -21.30
C SER A 551 -75.76 -39.68 -21.11
N LYS A 552 -75.13 -39.44 -19.95
CA LYS A 552 -73.92 -40.12 -19.47
C LYS A 552 -74.10 -40.52 -18.01
N THR A 553 -73.56 -41.66 -17.61
CA THR A 553 -73.50 -42.07 -16.18
C THR A 553 -72.05 -42.05 -15.71
N TYR A 554 -71.76 -41.21 -14.72
CA TYR A 554 -70.46 -41.09 -14.08
C TYR A 554 -70.37 -41.98 -12.85
N GLN A 555 -69.29 -42.73 -12.71
CA GLN A 555 -69.00 -43.49 -11.48
C GLN A 555 -68.16 -42.64 -10.53
N VAL A 556 -68.75 -42.18 -9.42
CA VAL A 556 -68.12 -41.30 -8.43
C VAL A 556 -67.54 -42.14 -7.30
N ALA A 557 -66.22 -42.21 -7.18
CA ALA A 557 -65.53 -43.02 -6.18
C ALA A 557 -64.77 -42.16 -5.17
N LEU A 558 -65.01 -42.40 -3.88
CA LEU A 558 -64.28 -41.79 -2.78
C LEU A 558 -63.08 -42.67 -2.38
N ARG A 559 -61.91 -42.06 -2.17
CA ARG A 559 -60.67 -42.77 -1.85
C ARG A 559 -59.85 -42.03 -0.78
N SER A 560 -58.91 -42.73 -0.13
CA SER A 560 -58.09 -42.17 0.94
C SER A 560 -56.84 -41.44 0.45
N SER A 561 -56.36 -40.50 1.26
CA SER A 561 -55.22 -39.63 0.97
C SER A 561 -53.86 -40.35 1.08
N SER A 562 -52.94 -40.12 0.15
CA SER A 562 -51.57 -40.68 0.14
C SER A 562 -50.61 -40.00 1.13
N LYS A 563 -51.14 -39.34 2.17
CA LYS A 563 -50.38 -38.55 3.14
C LYS A 563 -49.88 -39.38 4.32
N LEU A 564 -49.03 -38.74 5.13
CA LEU A 564 -48.39 -39.30 6.31
C LEU A 564 -48.92 -38.62 7.57
N LYS A 565 -49.38 -39.36 8.58
CA LYS A 565 -49.90 -38.81 9.86
C LYS A 565 -48.77 -38.33 10.78
N SER A 566 -47.72 -39.14 10.94
CA SER A 566 -46.51 -38.79 11.71
C SER A 566 -45.32 -39.67 11.34
N PHE A 567 -44.11 -39.11 11.36
CA PHE A 567 -42.84 -39.86 11.30
C PHE A 567 -42.04 -39.48 12.54
N LYS A 568 -41.54 -40.46 13.31
CA LYS A 568 -40.69 -40.18 14.48
C LYS A 568 -39.75 -41.35 14.80
N PHE A 569 -38.67 -41.03 15.50
CA PHE A 569 -37.89 -42.02 16.25
C PHE A 569 -38.30 -41.93 17.72
N LYS A 570 -38.79 -43.04 18.28
CA LYS A 570 -39.14 -43.15 19.70
C LYS A 570 -37.96 -43.57 20.55
N THR A 571 -38.04 -43.25 21.84
CA THR A 571 -37.15 -43.67 22.94
C THR A 571 -37.40 -45.13 23.37
N GLU A 572 -37.61 -46.05 22.42
CA GLU A 572 -37.93 -47.46 22.71
C GLU A 572 -37.15 -48.44 21.82
N GLY A 573 -36.87 -49.64 22.34
CA GLY A 573 -36.13 -50.68 21.64
C GLY A 573 -34.71 -50.25 21.23
N ASP A 574 -34.24 -50.77 20.09
CA ASP A 574 -32.88 -50.54 19.58
C ASP A 574 -32.56 -49.06 19.30
N ASN A 575 -33.58 -48.18 19.14
CA ASN A 575 -33.35 -46.75 19.00
C ASN A 575 -32.58 -46.16 20.21
N ILE A 576 -32.78 -46.71 21.42
CA ILE A 576 -32.10 -46.26 22.65
C ILE A 576 -30.58 -46.48 22.53
N SER A 577 -30.15 -47.68 22.14
CA SER A 577 -28.73 -48.01 21.95
C SER A 577 -28.13 -47.32 20.73
N LYS A 578 -28.96 -46.81 19.82
CA LYS A 578 -28.57 -45.92 18.71
C LYS A 578 -28.51 -44.43 19.08
N GLY A 579 -28.68 -44.06 20.36
CA GLY A 579 -28.58 -42.66 20.81
C GLY A 579 -29.84 -41.83 20.63
N ILE A 580 -31.02 -42.46 20.51
CA ILE A 580 -32.32 -41.77 20.62
C ILE A 580 -32.73 -41.76 22.09
N VAL A 581 -32.40 -40.69 22.80
CA VAL A 581 -32.64 -40.54 24.25
C VAL A 581 -33.92 -39.76 24.62
N LYS A 582 -34.64 -39.27 23.61
CA LYS A 582 -35.97 -38.63 23.68
C LYS A 582 -36.72 -38.89 22.37
N ASP A 583 -38.05 -38.80 22.41
CA ASP A 583 -38.89 -38.96 21.22
C ASP A 583 -38.67 -37.79 20.24
N ILE A 584 -38.17 -38.10 19.05
CA ILE A 584 -37.79 -37.12 18.03
C ILE A 584 -38.81 -37.21 16.89
N ASN A 585 -39.70 -36.22 16.86
CA ASN A 585 -40.70 -36.07 15.81
C ASN A 585 -40.06 -35.42 14.56
N GLY A 586 -40.34 -36.00 13.39
CA GLY A 586 -39.97 -35.43 12.11
C GLY A 586 -40.88 -34.26 11.74
N ILE A 587 -40.29 -33.17 11.25
CA ILE A 587 -41.00 -31.99 10.77
C ILE A 587 -41.45 -32.24 9.34
N ILE A 588 -42.76 -32.41 9.14
CA ILE A 588 -43.37 -32.70 7.83
C ILE A 588 -43.69 -31.38 7.11
N ASN A 589 -42.98 -31.10 6.02
CA ASN A 589 -43.19 -29.95 5.15
C ASN A 589 -43.52 -30.44 3.73
N GLY A 590 -44.82 -30.58 3.43
CA GLY A 590 -45.29 -31.16 2.17
C GLY A 590 -44.89 -32.64 2.07
N THR A 591 -44.03 -32.99 1.11
CA THR A 591 -43.42 -34.31 0.96
C THR A 591 -42.01 -34.42 1.57
N SER A 592 -41.43 -33.33 2.07
CA SER A 592 -40.15 -33.39 2.80
C SER A 592 -40.39 -33.64 4.28
N ILE A 593 -39.59 -34.52 4.90
CA ILE A 593 -39.60 -34.75 6.34
C ILE A 593 -38.19 -34.59 6.86
N THR A 594 -37.96 -33.54 7.65
CA THR A 594 -36.66 -33.28 8.29
C THR A 594 -36.68 -33.79 9.72
N VAL A 595 -35.69 -34.62 10.09
CA VAL A 595 -35.59 -35.22 11.43
C VAL A 595 -34.24 -34.88 12.03
N ASN A 596 -34.21 -34.02 13.05
CA ASN A 596 -32.97 -33.58 13.70
C ASN A 596 -32.71 -34.44 14.95
N VAL A 597 -31.77 -35.38 14.83
CA VAL A 597 -31.39 -36.33 15.89
C VAL A 597 -30.14 -35.87 16.65
N PRO A 598 -29.86 -36.37 17.86
CA PRO A 598 -28.59 -36.19 18.56
C PRO A 598 -27.35 -36.35 17.66
N TYR A 599 -26.29 -35.59 17.95
CA TYR A 599 -25.08 -35.54 17.11
C TYR A 599 -24.37 -36.89 17.05
N ASP A 600 -24.51 -37.66 18.12
CA ASP A 600 -24.00 -38.98 18.44
C ASP A 600 -24.85 -40.12 17.84
N THR A 601 -26.11 -39.87 17.44
CA THR A 601 -27.05 -40.92 16.98
C THR A 601 -26.47 -41.78 15.83
N GLU A 602 -26.47 -43.10 16.01
CA GLU A 602 -26.10 -44.05 14.96
C GLU A 602 -27.21 -44.16 13.90
N LEU A 603 -26.96 -43.65 12.70
CA LEU A 603 -27.95 -43.61 11.61
C LEU A 603 -28.20 -44.98 10.96
N ASN A 604 -27.36 -45.98 11.24
CA ASN A 604 -27.45 -47.35 10.73
C ASN A 604 -28.36 -48.22 11.59
N GLY A 605 -29.60 -48.42 11.14
CA GLY A 605 -30.57 -49.35 11.74
C GLY A 605 -31.61 -48.69 12.64
N LEU A 606 -31.77 -47.36 12.58
CA LEU A 606 -32.86 -46.67 13.29
C LEU A 606 -34.22 -47.22 12.84
N ILE A 607 -35.15 -47.36 13.80
CA ILE A 607 -36.49 -47.90 13.60
C ILE A 607 -37.49 -46.73 13.65
N PRO A 608 -38.00 -46.25 12.50
CA PRO A 608 -38.99 -45.18 12.48
C PRO A 608 -40.41 -45.71 12.75
N GLU A 609 -41.12 -45.06 13.67
CA GLU A 609 -42.59 -45.17 13.73
C GLU A 609 -43.19 -44.21 12.71
N VAL A 610 -43.86 -44.78 11.71
CA VAL A 610 -44.64 -44.04 10.71
C VAL A 610 -46.11 -44.42 10.83
N LEU A 611 -46.97 -43.43 11.03
CA LEU A 611 -48.43 -43.58 11.03
C LEU A 611 -49.01 -43.07 9.70
N LEU A 612 -49.99 -43.80 9.17
CA LEU A 612 -50.61 -43.58 7.86
C LEU A 612 -52.13 -43.39 7.98
N TYR A 613 -52.75 -42.84 6.94
CA TYR A 613 -54.20 -42.85 6.76
C TYR A 613 -54.70 -44.23 6.28
N ARG A 614 -55.99 -44.52 6.55
CA ARG A 614 -56.63 -45.81 6.26
C ARG A 614 -56.43 -46.26 4.80
N GLY A 615 -56.08 -47.52 4.60
CA GLY A 615 -55.85 -48.11 3.26
C GLY A 615 -54.53 -47.71 2.59
N ALA A 616 -53.83 -46.69 3.08
CA ALA A 616 -52.49 -46.36 2.58
C ALA A 616 -51.43 -47.33 3.12
N ARG A 617 -50.44 -47.64 2.29
CA ARG A 617 -49.27 -48.49 2.60
C ARG A 617 -47.98 -47.74 2.33
N ILE A 618 -46.93 -48.04 3.09
CA ILE A 618 -45.61 -47.39 2.95
C ILE A 618 -44.50 -48.39 2.66
N SER A 619 -43.58 -48.00 1.78
CA SER A 619 -42.34 -48.72 1.47
C SER A 619 -41.14 -47.78 1.52
N PRO A 620 -40.10 -48.03 2.35
CA PRO A 620 -39.98 -49.11 3.32
C PRO A 620 -41.08 -49.13 4.40
N GLN A 621 -41.36 -50.31 4.95
CA GLN A 621 -42.42 -50.51 5.94
C GLN A 621 -42.10 -49.80 7.28
N SER A 622 -43.15 -49.27 7.92
CA SER A 622 -43.10 -48.70 9.28
C SER A 622 -42.64 -49.75 10.31
N GLY A 623 -41.87 -49.33 11.32
CA GLY A 623 -41.37 -50.22 12.38
C GLY A 623 -40.24 -51.18 11.97
N VAL A 624 -39.67 -51.03 10.76
CA VAL A 624 -38.52 -51.84 10.29
C VAL A 624 -37.24 -51.01 10.35
N ALA A 625 -36.17 -51.59 10.91
CA ALA A 625 -34.86 -50.96 11.01
C ALA A 625 -34.33 -50.52 9.62
N LYS A 626 -33.91 -49.26 9.51
CA LYS A 626 -33.45 -48.64 8.27
C LYS A 626 -32.10 -47.93 8.48
N ASN A 627 -31.21 -48.04 7.49
CA ASN A 627 -30.01 -47.23 7.43
C ASN A 627 -30.33 -45.87 6.81
N PHE A 628 -30.06 -44.78 7.53
CA PHE A 628 -30.25 -43.40 7.09
C PHE A 628 -29.01 -42.75 6.46
N GLY A 629 -27.93 -43.50 6.29
CA GLY A 629 -26.73 -43.05 5.57
C GLY A 629 -25.89 -42.06 6.38
N VAL A 630 -25.31 -41.07 5.71
CA VAL A 630 -24.64 -39.94 6.37
C VAL A 630 -25.64 -38.82 6.64
N SER A 631 -25.40 -38.01 7.68
CA SER A 631 -26.26 -36.88 8.05
C SER A 631 -26.60 -36.00 6.85
N GLY A 632 -27.88 -35.68 6.66
CA GLY A 632 -28.37 -34.89 5.53
C GLY A 632 -28.66 -35.68 4.25
N SER A 633 -28.42 -37.01 4.23
CA SER A 633 -28.78 -37.85 3.08
C SER A 633 -30.30 -37.94 2.90
N PRO A 634 -30.85 -37.65 1.70
CA PRO A 634 -32.27 -37.85 1.42
C PRO A 634 -32.58 -39.33 1.15
N ILE A 635 -33.65 -39.84 1.77
CA ILE A 635 -34.15 -41.22 1.56
C ILE A 635 -35.63 -41.19 1.21
N SER A 636 -35.97 -41.82 0.08
CA SER A 636 -37.34 -41.95 -0.40
C SER A 636 -38.13 -43.00 0.39
N TYR A 637 -39.29 -42.60 0.88
CA TYR A 637 -40.37 -43.48 1.35
C TYR A 637 -41.59 -43.27 0.44
N ALA A 638 -42.02 -44.32 -0.25
CA ALA A 638 -43.20 -44.29 -1.11
C ALA A 638 -44.45 -44.64 -0.30
N ILE A 639 -45.36 -43.68 -0.14
CA ILE A 639 -46.70 -43.95 0.42
C ILE A 639 -47.65 -44.13 -0.77
N THR A 640 -48.17 -45.35 -0.93
CA THR A 640 -49.24 -45.60 -1.90
C THR A 640 -50.58 -45.58 -1.19
N ALA A 641 -51.47 -44.68 -1.60
CA ALA A 641 -52.86 -44.68 -1.13
C ALA A 641 -53.63 -45.90 -1.69
N GLU A 642 -54.85 -46.06 -1.17
CA GLU A 642 -55.81 -47.05 -1.64
C GLU A 642 -56.23 -46.79 -3.11
N ASP A 643 -56.10 -45.55 -3.58
CA ASP A 643 -56.36 -45.16 -4.97
C ASP A 643 -55.26 -45.56 -5.97
N GLY A 644 -54.11 -46.05 -5.49
CA GLY A 644 -52.93 -46.37 -6.30
C GLY A 644 -52.01 -45.19 -6.58
N THR A 645 -52.36 -43.96 -6.17
CA THR A 645 -51.45 -42.81 -6.23
C THR A 645 -50.32 -42.99 -5.23
N ILE A 646 -49.11 -42.58 -5.64
CA ILE A 646 -47.90 -42.69 -4.83
C ILE A 646 -47.42 -41.28 -4.50
N ALA A 647 -47.43 -40.93 -3.21
CA ALA A 647 -46.68 -39.80 -2.70
C ALA A 647 -45.29 -40.29 -2.27
N THR A 648 -44.25 -39.86 -2.98
CA THR A 648 -42.86 -40.07 -2.55
C THR A 648 -42.50 -39.01 -1.53
N TYR A 649 -42.31 -39.43 -0.28
CA TYR A 649 -41.78 -38.60 0.79
C TYR A 649 -40.25 -38.71 0.83
N THR A 650 -39.58 -37.57 0.99
CA THR A 650 -38.11 -37.52 1.18
C THR A 650 -37.82 -37.29 2.66
N ILE A 651 -37.30 -38.32 3.32
CA ILE A 651 -36.84 -38.25 4.71
C ILE A 651 -35.38 -37.83 4.71
N THR A 652 -35.06 -36.75 5.43
CA THR A 652 -33.69 -36.27 5.65
C THR A 652 -33.41 -36.29 7.14
N VAL A 653 -32.51 -37.18 7.58
CA VAL A 653 -32.10 -37.26 8.99
C VAL A 653 -30.79 -36.48 9.17
N ASN A 654 -30.84 -35.44 9.98
CA ASN A 654 -29.69 -34.61 10.32
C ASN A 654 -29.22 -34.93 11.73
N LYS A 655 -27.92 -35.17 11.91
CA LYS A 655 -27.26 -35.02 13.21
C LYS A 655 -27.26 -33.53 13.57
N ASN A 656 -27.70 -33.20 14.79
CA ASN A 656 -27.51 -31.87 15.37
C ASN A 656 -26.02 -31.54 15.49
N ALA A 657 -25.69 -30.26 15.67
CA ALA A 657 -24.33 -29.83 16.00
C ALA A 657 -23.83 -30.54 17.29
N GLU A 658 -22.53 -30.86 17.31
CA GLU A 658 -21.88 -31.43 18.49
C GLU A 658 -21.94 -30.43 19.67
N PRO A 659 -22.57 -30.79 20.80
CA PRO A 659 -22.52 -29.96 21.99
C PRO A 659 -21.12 -30.04 22.59
N THR A 660 -20.46 -28.91 22.76
CA THR A 660 -19.10 -28.85 23.29
C THR A 660 -19.04 -28.03 24.58
N ILE A 661 -18.10 -28.38 25.45
CA ILE A 661 -17.57 -27.45 26.45
C ILE A 661 -16.56 -26.59 25.70
N SER A 662 -16.79 -25.28 25.66
CA SER A 662 -15.91 -24.29 25.03
C SER A 662 -14.90 -23.71 26.01
N GLU A 663 -15.23 -23.70 27.31
CA GLU A 663 -14.33 -23.25 28.37
C GLU A 663 -14.62 -23.98 29.69
N PHE A 664 -13.56 -24.31 30.44
CA PHE A 664 -13.65 -24.86 31.78
C PHE A 664 -12.62 -24.16 32.67
N LYS A 665 -13.07 -23.46 33.72
CA LYS A 665 -12.22 -22.67 34.63
C LYS A 665 -12.46 -23.00 36.10
N PHE A 666 -11.42 -22.87 36.92
CA PHE A 666 -11.55 -22.61 38.35
C PHE A 666 -11.25 -21.13 38.60
N THR A 667 -12.28 -20.33 38.86
CA THR A 667 -12.14 -18.89 39.10
C THR A 667 -11.80 -18.61 40.56
N THR A 668 -10.99 -17.59 40.80
CA THR A 668 -10.66 -17.06 42.14
C THR A 668 -11.91 -16.59 42.89
N ALA A 669 -12.88 -15.99 42.18
CA ALA A 669 -14.17 -15.58 42.75
C ALA A 669 -14.97 -16.73 43.38
N SER A 670 -14.86 -17.96 42.84
CA SER A 670 -15.57 -19.15 43.36
C SER A 670 -14.68 -20.06 44.23
N ASN A 671 -13.36 -19.86 44.24
CA ASN A 671 -12.39 -20.81 44.83
C ASN A 671 -11.21 -20.13 45.58
N GLY A 672 -11.26 -18.83 45.88
CA GLY A 672 -10.12 -18.08 46.43
C GLY A 672 -9.58 -18.62 47.77
N SER A 673 -10.42 -19.26 48.58
CA SER A 673 -10.04 -19.95 49.82
C SER A 673 -9.39 -21.33 49.62
N LYS A 674 -9.11 -21.72 48.38
CA LYS A 674 -8.52 -23.02 47.98
C LYS A 674 -7.07 -22.91 47.50
N ASN A 675 -6.37 -21.83 47.90
CA ASN A 675 -5.02 -21.47 47.45
C ASN A 675 -4.87 -21.28 45.93
N LEU A 676 -5.95 -20.91 45.23
CA LEU A 676 -5.88 -20.46 43.84
C LEU A 676 -5.58 -18.96 43.80
N VAL A 677 -4.32 -18.62 43.46
CA VAL A 677 -3.84 -17.22 43.37
C VAL A 677 -4.23 -16.50 42.07
N ASN A 678 -4.69 -17.24 41.06
CA ASN A 678 -5.13 -16.75 39.76
C ASN A 678 -6.23 -17.68 39.20
N ASP A 679 -7.03 -17.19 38.26
CA ASP A 679 -8.04 -17.98 37.56
C ASP A 679 -7.36 -19.07 36.69
N ILE A 680 -7.66 -20.34 36.97
CA ILE A 680 -7.07 -21.48 36.27
C ILE A 680 -7.98 -21.90 35.12
N THR A 681 -7.51 -21.75 33.89
CA THR A 681 -8.23 -22.21 32.68
C THR A 681 -7.72 -23.60 32.26
N GLY A 682 -8.63 -24.52 31.97
CA GLY A 682 -8.29 -25.86 31.52
C GLY A 682 -8.02 -25.94 30.03
N THR A 683 -6.99 -26.67 29.64
CA THR A 683 -6.71 -27.00 28.24
C THR A 683 -7.64 -28.13 27.80
N ILE A 684 -8.47 -27.88 26.80
CA ILE A 684 -9.42 -28.84 26.24
C ILE A 684 -8.80 -29.49 24.99
N THR A 685 -8.53 -30.80 25.04
CA THR A 685 -7.93 -31.56 23.94
C THR A 685 -8.82 -32.76 23.62
N GLY A 686 -9.64 -32.63 22.57
CA GLY A 686 -10.63 -33.65 22.20
C GLY A 686 -11.71 -33.80 23.27
N ASN A 687 -11.60 -34.86 24.08
CA ASN A 687 -12.47 -35.13 25.22
C ASN A 687 -11.75 -34.96 26.58
N ASP A 688 -10.43 -34.79 26.63
CA ASP A 688 -9.73 -34.52 27.90
C ASP A 688 -9.71 -33.02 28.22
N ILE A 689 -9.91 -32.68 29.50
CA ILE A 689 -9.74 -31.31 30.02
C ILE A 689 -8.68 -31.36 31.12
N VAL A 690 -7.53 -30.75 30.86
CA VAL A 690 -6.37 -30.76 31.76
C VAL A 690 -6.21 -29.40 32.44
N LEU A 691 -6.29 -29.38 33.77
CA LEU A 691 -6.06 -28.18 34.59
C LEU A 691 -4.77 -28.34 35.42
N LYS A 692 -3.95 -27.28 35.45
CA LYS A 692 -2.71 -27.21 36.24
C LYS A 692 -2.91 -26.20 37.37
N VAL A 693 -2.81 -26.64 38.63
CA VAL A 693 -3.07 -25.81 39.82
C VAL A 693 -1.82 -25.68 40.70
N PRO A 694 -1.75 -24.72 41.64
CA PRO A 694 -0.69 -24.65 42.65
C PRO A 694 -0.54 -25.97 43.43
N TYR A 695 0.69 -26.28 43.87
CA TYR A 695 1.01 -27.54 44.55
C TYR A 695 0.20 -27.74 45.85
N ASP A 696 -0.06 -26.64 46.54
CA ASP A 696 -0.78 -26.48 47.81
C ASP A 696 -2.29 -26.21 47.63
N ALA A 697 -2.80 -26.23 46.40
CA ALA A 697 -4.23 -26.01 46.13
C ALA A 697 -5.12 -27.08 46.80
N ASP A 698 -6.21 -26.65 47.45
CA ASP A 698 -7.23 -27.59 47.96
C ASP A 698 -8.22 -27.96 46.85
N ILE A 699 -7.94 -29.09 46.21
CA ILE A 699 -8.72 -29.63 45.09
C ILE A 699 -9.88 -30.54 45.53
N SER A 700 -10.15 -30.66 46.84
CA SER A 700 -11.18 -31.57 47.39
C SER A 700 -12.63 -31.11 47.15
N ALA A 701 -12.83 -29.82 46.89
CA ALA A 701 -14.16 -29.20 46.75
C ALA A 701 -14.11 -27.91 45.89
N LEU A 702 -13.68 -28.03 44.63
CA LEU A 702 -13.62 -26.90 43.69
C LEU A 702 -14.95 -26.74 42.94
N THR A 703 -15.37 -25.49 42.75
CA THR A 703 -16.53 -25.12 41.92
C THR A 703 -16.03 -24.59 40.58
N PRO A 704 -16.21 -25.32 39.47
CA PRO A 704 -15.81 -24.82 38.17
C PRO A 704 -16.82 -23.81 37.60
N THR A 705 -16.34 -22.99 36.67
CA THR A 705 -17.16 -22.23 35.73
C THR A 705 -16.99 -22.88 34.36
N VAL A 706 -18.07 -23.47 33.84
CA VAL A 706 -18.09 -24.19 32.57
C VAL A 706 -18.96 -23.43 31.57
N THR A 707 -18.42 -23.18 30.39
CA THR A 707 -19.11 -22.56 29.25
C THR A 707 -19.24 -23.56 28.12
N THR A 708 -20.36 -23.51 27.41
CA THR A 708 -20.73 -24.46 26.35
C THR A 708 -20.95 -23.78 25.01
N SER A 709 -20.98 -24.58 23.94
CA SER A 709 -21.56 -24.19 22.65
C SER A 709 -23.01 -23.71 22.82
N SER A 710 -23.40 -22.69 22.03
CA SER A 710 -24.75 -22.13 22.05
C SER A 710 -25.84 -23.20 21.97
N GLY A 711 -26.82 -23.14 22.88
CA GLY A 711 -27.93 -24.10 22.95
C GLY A 711 -27.63 -25.43 23.67
N ALA A 712 -26.45 -25.60 24.27
CA ALA A 712 -26.11 -26.76 25.10
C ALA A 712 -25.93 -26.41 26.58
N THR A 713 -26.31 -27.31 27.49
CA THR A 713 -26.16 -27.19 28.95
C THR A 713 -25.03 -28.07 29.47
N ALA A 714 -24.30 -27.60 30.49
CA ALA A 714 -23.20 -28.34 31.10
C ALA A 714 -23.64 -29.09 32.36
N HIS A 715 -23.26 -30.37 32.45
CA HIS A 715 -23.58 -31.25 33.58
C HIS A 715 -22.35 -31.93 34.18
N LYS A 716 -22.43 -32.33 35.45
CA LYS A 716 -21.46 -33.25 36.07
C LYS A 716 -21.81 -34.68 35.64
N GLY A 717 -20.79 -35.41 35.18
CA GLY A 717 -20.94 -36.77 34.66
C GLY A 717 -21.91 -36.90 33.49
N THR A 718 -22.47 -38.09 33.36
CA THR A 718 -23.56 -38.46 32.45
C THR A 718 -24.96 -38.15 33.01
N GLY A 719 -25.05 -37.54 34.19
CA GLY A 719 -26.31 -37.18 34.86
C GLY A 719 -26.93 -35.85 34.40
N THR A 720 -27.68 -35.22 35.30
CA THR A 720 -28.33 -33.91 35.13
C THR A 720 -27.82 -32.82 36.07
N ASP A 721 -26.99 -33.17 37.07
CA ASP A 721 -26.39 -32.23 38.02
C ASP A 721 -25.70 -31.05 37.32
N SER A 722 -25.91 -29.83 37.80
CA SER A 722 -25.27 -28.63 37.23
C SER A 722 -23.75 -28.70 37.30
N ALA A 723 -23.07 -28.53 36.17
CA ALA A 723 -21.60 -28.51 36.10
C ALA A 723 -20.98 -27.45 37.04
N ASN A 724 -21.61 -26.28 37.15
CA ASN A 724 -21.11 -25.13 37.89
C ASN A 724 -21.43 -25.24 39.39
N SER A 725 -21.14 -26.40 39.98
CA SER A 725 -21.31 -26.72 41.39
C SER A 725 -20.10 -27.51 41.91
N SER A 726 -19.84 -27.41 43.22
CA SER A 726 -18.64 -28.01 43.83
C SER A 726 -18.49 -29.51 43.52
N ASN A 727 -17.24 -29.93 43.31
CA ASN A 727 -16.85 -31.30 43.00
C ASN A 727 -15.44 -31.59 43.55
N ASN A 728 -15.16 -32.87 43.80
CA ASN A 728 -13.88 -33.34 44.34
C ASN A 728 -12.95 -33.80 43.21
N PHE A 729 -11.77 -33.19 43.11
CA PHE A 729 -10.78 -33.45 42.08
C PHE A 729 -9.48 -34.10 42.59
N THR A 730 -9.38 -34.48 43.88
CA THR A 730 -8.16 -35.05 44.49
C THR A 730 -7.53 -36.15 43.62
N ASP A 731 -8.30 -37.19 43.30
CA ASP A 731 -7.81 -38.33 42.52
C ASP A 731 -8.05 -38.18 41.01
N SER A 732 -8.43 -36.99 40.53
CA SER A 732 -8.87 -36.78 39.13
C SER A 732 -7.77 -37.00 38.09
N HIS A 733 -6.51 -36.98 38.51
CA HIS A 733 -5.36 -37.30 37.68
C HIS A 733 -5.26 -38.82 37.35
N ILE A 734 -5.80 -39.70 38.22
CA ILE A 734 -5.94 -41.16 37.99
C ILE A 734 -7.35 -41.47 37.46
N THR A 735 -8.38 -41.03 38.18
CA THR A 735 -9.80 -41.31 37.91
C THR A 735 -10.48 -40.01 37.49
N PRO A 736 -10.44 -39.62 36.19
CA PRO A 736 -10.99 -38.36 35.70
C PRO A 736 -12.42 -38.14 36.16
N LYS A 737 -12.75 -36.87 36.47
CA LYS A 737 -14.14 -36.50 36.73
C LYS A 737 -14.83 -36.20 35.41
N GLU A 738 -15.79 -37.05 35.05
CA GLU A 738 -16.63 -36.80 33.90
C GLU A 738 -17.42 -35.50 34.08
N TYR A 739 -17.47 -34.72 33.01
CA TYR A 739 -18.39 -33.62 32.78
C TYR A 739 -19.02 -33.82 31.40
N SER A 740 -20.13 -33.16 31.08
CA SER A 740 -20.68 -33.24 29.72
C SER A 740 -21.43 -32.01 29.27
N ALA A 741 -21.42 -31.78 27.96
CA ALA A 741 -22.29 -30.82 27.28
C ALA A 741 -23.45 -31.57 26.63
N VAL A 742 -24.69 -31.13 26.89
CA VAL A 742 -25.94 -31.75 26.39
C VAL A 742 -26.73 -30.74 25.58
N ASN A 743 -27.10 -31.06 24.34
CA ASN A 743 -27.99 -30.20 23.55
C ASN A 743 -29.49 -30.43 23.89
N SER A 744 -30.37 -29.54 23.44
CA SER A 744 -31.82 -29.62 23.71
C SER A 744 -32.46 -30.97 23.30
N SER A 745 -32.01 -31.57 22.20
CA SER A 745 -32.40 -32.90 21.72
C SER A 745 -31.86 -34.07 22.57
N GLY A 746 -30.94 -33.81 23.50
CA GLY A 746 -30.40 -34.79 24.46
C GLY A 746 -29.07 -35.43 24.07
N GLY A 747 -28.49 -35.09 22.91
CA GLY A 747 -27.16 -35.58 22.54
C GLY A 747 -26.09 -35.06 23.49
N ARG A 748 -25.13 -35.91 23.86
CA ARG A 748 -24.21 -35.66 24.99
C ARG A 748 -22.75 -35.93 24.62
N LYS A 749 -21.90 -34.90 24.69
CA LYS A 749 -20.44 -35.07 24.66
C LYS A 749 -19.88 -35.16 26.06
N ILE A 750 -19.17 -36.23 26.38
CA ILE A 750 -18.53 -36.46 27.67
C ILE A 750 -17.07 -36.00 27.62
N TYR A 751 -16.64 -35.35 28.69
CA TYR A 751 -15.32 -34.79 28.89
C TYR A 751 -14.68 -35.32 30.18
N ASN A 752 -13.42 -35.73 30.10
CA ASN A 752 -12.62 -36.25 31.21
C ASN A 752 -11.80 -35.12 31.84
N VAL A 753 -12.27 -34.59 32.98
CA VAL A 753 -11.55 -33.52 33.69
C VAL A 753 -10.49 -34.11 34.62
N LYS A 754 -9.23 -33.74 34.39
CA LYS A 754 -8.05 -34.11 35.19
C LYS A 754 -7.37 -32.86 35.75
N VAL A 755 -7.16 -32.82 37.07
CA VAL A 755 -6.50 -31.71 37.77
C VAL A 755 -5.16 -32.17 38.31
N TYR A 756 -4.09 -31.48 37.93
CA TYR A 756 -2.72 -31.79 38.34
C TYR A 756 -2.13 -30.64 39.17
N LYS A 757 -1.65 -30.98 40.37
CA LYS A 757 -0.85 -30.09 41.20
C LYS A 757 0.53 -29.84 40.57
N ALA A 758 1.01 -28.61 40.67
CA ALA A 758 2.34 -28.25 40.18
C ALA A 758 3.43 -29.12 40.85
N PRO A 759 4.45 -29.56 40.09
CA PRO A 759 5.65 -30.17 40.67
C PRO A 759 6.26 -29.19 41.69
N ALA A 760 6.63 -29.71 42.87
CA ALA A 760 7.15 -28.87 43.94
C ALA A 760 8.22 -29.56 44.80
N ILE A 761 9.36 -28.88 44.98
CA ILE A 761 10.29 -29.15 46.08
C ILE A 761 9.73 -28.49 47.35
N THR A 762 9.54 -29.26 48.41
CA THR A 762 9.00 -28.79 49.71
C THR A 762 10.07 -28.62 50.77
N SER A 763 11.22 -29.32 50.65
CA SER A 763 12.41 -29.08 51.47
C SER A 763 13.68 -29.37 50.67
N PHE A 764 14.74 -28.60 50.96
CA PHE A 764 16.06 -28.75 50.35
C PHE A 764 17.12 -28.49 51.42
N LYS A 765 18.08 -29.42 51.57
CA LYS A 765 19.18 -29.31 52.52
C LYS A 765 20.42 -30.08 52.05
N PHE A 766 21.59 -29.74 52.59
CA PHE A 766 22.81 -30.55 52.49
C PHE A 766 23.11 -31.19 53.85
N GLU A 767 23.08 -32.51 53.94
CA GLU A 767 23.41 -33.25 55.17
C GLU A 767 24.89 -33.66 55.21
N GLN A 768 25.56 -33.47 56.35
CA GLN A 768 26.97 -33.84 56.54
C GLN A 768 27.23 -35.33 56.29
N SER A 769 26.26 -36.19 56.59
CA SER A 769 26.31 -37.64 56.36
C SER A 769 26.43 -38.02 54.88
N GLN A 770 25.91 -37.19 53.97
CA GLN A 770 26.03 -37.35 52.51
C GLN A 770 27.19 -36.55 51.92
N ASN A 771 27.75 -35.59 52.68
CA ASN A 771 28.71 -34.58 52.24
C ASN A 771 29.99 -34.61 53.07
N SER A 772 30.46 -35.81 53.43
CA SER A 772 31.58 -36.01 54.37
C SER A 772 32.93 -35.45 53.87
N SER A 773 33.12 -35.36 52.56
CA SER A 773 34.28 -34.71 51.92
C SER A 773 34.18 -33.18 51.89
N ALA A 774 32.98 -32.60 52.00
CA ALA A 774 32.72 -31.18 51.75
C ALA A 774 33.15 -30.23 52.89
N SER A 775 34.00 -30.70 53.81
CA SER A 775 34.60 -29.88 54.88
C SER A 775 33.60 -29.12 55.77
N PHE A 776 32.47 -29.76 56.07
CA PHE A 776 31.46 -29.25 57.01
C PHE A 776 32.08 -28.94 58.39
N PRO A 777 31.81 -27.76 58.98
CA PRO A 777 32.29 -27.42 60.33
C PRO A 777 31.84 -28.40 61.41
N THR A 778 32.71 -28.64 62.38
CA THR A 778 32.46 -29.52 63.53
C THR A 778 31.22 -29.07 64.30
N GLY A 779 30.22 -29.95 64.41
CA GLY A 779 28.94 -29.68 65.07
C GLY A 779 27.79 -29.26 64.14
N ILE A 780 28.07 -28.94 62.86
CA ILE A 780 27.03 -28.67 61.86
C ILE A 780 26.69 -29.97 61.12
N THR A 781 25.51 -30.53 61.40
CA THR A 781 25.03 -31.78 60.79
C THR A 781 24.30 -31.57 59.47
N GLU A 782 23.74 -30.38 59.24
CA GLU A 782 23.02 -30.03 58.02
C GLU A 782 23.02 -28.51 57.77
N TYR A 783 22.97 -28.10 56.50
CA TYR A 783 22.55 -26.77 56.08
C TYR A 783 21.18 -26.89 55.43
N ILE A 784 20.21 -26.11 55.88
CA ILE A 784 18.85 -26.07 55.34
C ILE A 784 18.69 -24.79 54.50
N ALA A 785 18.00 -24.88 53.36
CA ALA A 785 17.70 -23.71 52.56
C ALA A 785 16.75 -22.72 53.27
N SER A 786 16.85 -21.44 52.92
CA SER A 786 15.76 -20.49 53.13
C SER A 786 14.49 -20.98 52.41
N PRO A 787 13.28 -20.64 52.88
CA PRO A 787 12.03 -21.26 52.43
C PRO A 787 11.91 -21.37 50.90
N VAL A 788 11.73 -22.61 50.42
CA VAL A 788 11.74 -22.95 48.99
C VAL A 788 10.67 -22.15 48.25
N THR A 789 11.12 -21.22 47.41
CA THR A 789 10.25 -20.26 46.75
C THR A 789 9.72 -20.87 45.47
N GLN A 790 8.42 -21.16 45.47
CA GLN A 790 7.77 -21.96 44.43
C GLN A 790 7.53 -21.18 43.13
N ASN A 791 7.31 -19.87 43.24
CA ASN A 791 6.85 -18.99 42.15
C ASN A 791 5.57 -19.51 41.45
N GLY A 792 5.13 -18.82 40.38
CA GLY A 792 3.94 -19.18 39.62
C GLY A 792 3.97 -20.60 39.03
N ILE A 793 2.81 -21.13 38.63
CA ILE A 793 2.63 -22.52 38.16
C ILE A 793 3.59 -22.87 37.00
N SER A 794 3.82 -21.91 36.09
CA SER A 794 4.71 -22.02 34.93
C SER A 794 6.03 -21.25 35.07
N ALA A 795 6.40 -20.84 36.29
CA ALA A 795 7.64 -20.12 36.57
C ALA A 795 8.62 -21.02 37.33
N ASN A 796 9.92 -20.82 37.08
CA ASN A 796 10.97 -21.51 37.81
C ASN A 796 10.94 -21.12 39.29
N GLY A 797 11.16 -22.09 40.17
CA GLY A 797 11.34 -21.83 41.60
C GLY A 797 12.76 -21.34 41.92
N THR A 798 12.95 -20.84 43.13
CA THR A 798 14.27 -20.46 43.66
C THR A 798 14.51 -21.08 45.04
N ILE A 799 15.75 -21.49 45.28
CA ILE A 799 16.23 -22.10 46.52
C ILE A 799 17.54 -21.39 46.87
N GLU A 800 17.57 -20.66 47.97
CA GLU A 800 18.79 -20.03 48.48
C GLU A 800 19.24 -20.73 49.75
N ILE A 801 20.48 -21.19 49.79
CA ILE A 801 21.07 -21.89 50.93
C ILE A 801 22.43 -21.27 51.26
N THR A 802 22.62 -20.87 52.52
CA THR A 802 23.87 -20.29 52.99
C THR A 802 24.69 -21.35 53.71
N VAL A 803 25.92 -21.58 53.24
CA VAL A 803 26.88 -22.53 53.82
C VAL A 803 28.07 -21.78 54.41
N ALA A 804 28.81 -22.41 55.34
CA ALA A 804 30.00 -21.78 55.89
C ALA A 804 31.08 -21.54 54.84
N ASN A 805 31.88 -20.49 55.04
CA ASN A 805 32.98 -20.13 54.12
C ASN A 805 33.96 -21.30 53.84
N THR A 806 34.17 -22.20 54.82
CA THR A 806 35.04 -23.38 54.70
C THR A 806 34.47 -24.57 53.93
N VAL A 807 33.16 -24.59 53.61
CA VAL A 807 32.52 -25.73 52.93
C VAL A 807 33.04 -25.81 51.49
N ASP A 808 33.41 -27.01 51.02
CA ASP A 808 33.63 -27.22 49.58
C ASP A 808 32.28 -27.32 48.87
N VAL A 809 32.07 -26.45 47.88
CA VAL A 809 30.83 -26.36 47.11
C VAL A 809 30.93 -27.06 45.74
N ALA A 810 32.07 -27.69 45.44
CA ALA A 810 32.30 -28.38 44.16
C ALA A 810 31.68 -29.79 44.08
N ASN A 811 31.26 -30.39 45.20
CA ASN A 811 30.79 -31.77 45.26
C ASN A 811 29.60 -31.99 46.23
N LEU A 812 28.64 -31.05 46.28
CA LEU A 812 27.54 -31.10 47.24
C LEU A 812 26.36 -31.96 46.76
N THR A 813 26.03 -33.02 47.51
CA THR A 813 24.86 -33.89 47.27
C THR A 813 23.69 -33.41 48.14
N PRO A 814 22.55 -32.99 47.54
CA PRO A 814 21.41 -32.48 48.30
C PRO A 814 20.40 -33.57 48.70
N SER A 815 19.89 -33.46 49.93
CA SER A 815 18.68 -34.16 50.36
C SER A 815 17.47 -33.30 50.01
N ILE A 816 16.65 -33.81 49.08
CA ILE A 816 15.47 -33.11 48.55
C ILE A 816 14.20 -33.85 49.00
N ILE A 817 13.21 -33.11 49.49
CA ILE A 817 11.85 -33.61 49.72
C ILE A 817 10.94 -32.88 48.73
N VAL A 818 10.08 -33.63 48.04
CA VAL A 818 9.11 -33.11 47.08
C VAL A 818 7.67 -33.30 47.56
N SER A 819 6.71 -32.64 46.91
CA SER A 819 5.28 -32.84 47.19
C SER A 819 4.78 -34.20 46.66
N ASN A 820 3.70 -34.74 47.24
CA ASN A 820 3.19 -36.08 46.94
C ASN A 820 3.00 -36.38 45.43
N GLU A 821 2.62 -35.39 44.64
CA GLU A 821 2.35 -35.49 43.19
C GLU A 821 3.61 -35.34 42.31
N THR A 822 4.79 -35.19 42.93
CA THR A 822 6.07 -34.90 42.27
C THR A 822 7.01 -36.10 42.37
N THR A 823 7.59 -36.54 41.26
CA THR A 823 8.59 -37.62 41.24
C THR A 823 9.87 -37.16 41.93
N ASP A 824 10.43 -38.00 42.79
CA ASP A 824 11.69 -37.74 43.48
C ASP A 824 12.84 -37.55 42.47
N PRO A 825 13.60 -36.43 42.52
CA PRO A 825 14.67 -36.17 41.57
C PRO A 825 15.87 -37.09 41.82
N ILE A 826 16.43 -37.65 40.75
CA ILE A 826 17.74 -38.33 40.81
C ILE A 826 18.82 -37.24 40.78
N VAL A 827 19.44 -36.99 41.94
CA VAL A 827 20.54 -36.03 42.11
C VAL A 827 21.79 -36.73 42.62
N THR A 828 22.90 -36.53 41.90
CA THR A 828 24.26 -36.86 42.34
C THR A 828 24.90 -35.65 43.03
N SER A 829 26.19 -35.72 43.36
CA SER A 829 26.97 -34.55 43.77
C SER A 829 26.92 -33.46 42.71
N ILE A 830 26.63 -32.23 43.13
CA ILE A 830 26.50 -31.03 42.29
C ILE A 830 27.69 -30.10 42.54
N ASP A 831 28.30 -29.62 41.46
CA ASP A 831 29.31 -28.56 41.49
C ASP A 831 28.65 -27.18 41.39
N PHE A 832 28.83 -26.34 42.41
CA PHE A 832 28.39 -24.94 42.42
C PHE A 832 29.55 -23.95 42.22
N SER A 833 30.81 -24.42 42.13
CA SER A 833 31.99 -23.56 42.09
C SER A 833 32.17 -22.81 40.77
N ASN A 834 31.74 -23.41 39.65
CA ASN A 834 31.98 -22.87 38.29
C ASN A 834 30.83 -22.00 37.74
N SER A 835 29.67 -21.96 38.39
CA SER A 835 28.41 -21.45 37.80
C SER A 835 27.83 -20.22 38.53
N GLY A 836 28.69 -19.36 39.10
CA GLY A 836 28.23 -18.21 39.89
C GLY A 836 27.42 -18.64 41.12
N ASN A 837 27.86 -19.70 41.79
CA ASN A 837 27.21 -20.35 42.93
C ASN A 837 25.82 -20.96 42.65
N SER A 838 25.36 -21.03 41.40
CA SER A 838 23.96 -21.38 41.07
C SER A 838 23.83 -22.56 40.11
N GLN A 839 22.91 -23.49 40.38
CA GLN A 839 22.62 -24.66 39.53
C GLN A 839 21.12 -24.94 39.39
N ALA A 840 20.74 -25.69 38.35
CA ALA A 840 19.35 -26.00 38.02
C ALA A 840 18.96 -27.43 38.43
N ILE A 841 17.83 -27.59 39.13
CA ILE A 841 17.23 -28.89 39.46
C ILE A 841 15.79 -28.93 38.96
N THR A 842 15.46 -29.88 38.08
CA THR A 842 14.10 -30.05 37.57
C THR A 842 13.40 -31.21 38.28
N VAL A 843 12.16 -30.98 38.72
CA VAL A 843 11.26 -31.99 39.26
C VAL A 843 10.00 -32.10 38.40
N VAL A 844 9.44 -33.31 38.29
CA VAL A 844 8.37 -33.63 37.32
C VAL A 844 7.12 -34.17 38.02
N ASN A 845 5.93 -33.96 37.44
CA ASN A 845 4.69 -34.51 37.99
C ASN A 845 4.62 -36.03 37.73
N LYS A 846 4.22 -36.82 38.74
CA LYS A 846 4.11 -38.30 38.66
C LYS A 846 3.11 -38.80 37.62
N HIS A 847 2.14 -37.97 37.26
CA HIS A 847 0.94 -38.36 36.52
C HIS A 847 0.71 -37.54 35.22
N LEU A 848 1.55 -36.53 34.96
CA LEU A 848 1.53 -35.74 33.72
C LEU A 848 2.95 -35.48 33.20
N SER A 849 3.38 -36.31 32.25
CA SER A 849 4.64 -36.12 31.53
C SER A 849 4.71 -34.73 30.88
N GLY A 850 5.88 -34.09 30.93
CA GLY A 850 6.07 -32.71 30.47
C GLY A 850 5.36 -31.65 31.32
N PHE A 851 4.83 -31.97 32.50
CA PHE A 851 4.57 -30.99 33.55
C PHE A 851 5.70 -31.03 34.56
N GLU A 852 6.63 -30.10 34.40
CA GLU A 852 7.89 -30.03 35.11
C GLU A 852 8.07 -28.65 35.74
N LYS A 853 8.89 -28.54 36.78
CA LYS A 853 9.35 -27.26 37.33
C LYS A 853 10.84 -27.31 37.63
N THR A 854 11.58 -26.35 37.08
CA THR A 854 12.99 -26.14 37.38
C THR A 854 13.14 -25.17 38.55
N TYR A 855 14.06 -25.49 39.46
CA TYR A 855 14.49 -24.63 40.56
C TYR A 855 15.92 -24.17 40.31
N THR A 856 16.17 -22.88 40.45
CA THR A 856 17.54 -22.37 40.58
C THR A 856 17.95 -22.45 42.05
N VAL A 857 18.93 -23.31 42.33
CA VAL A 857 19.56 -23.48 43.64
C VAL A 857 20.81 -22.63 43.68
N THR A 858 20.89 -21.67 44.60
CA THR A 858 22.05 -20.81 44.81
C THR A 858 22.67 -21.06 46.18
N VAL A 859 23.95 -21.44 46.19
CA VAL A 859 24.73 -21.82 47.37
C VAL A 859 25.64 -20.66 47.78
N ASN A 860 25.12 -19.78 48.63
CA ASN A 860 25.87 -18.63 49.10
C ASN A 860 26.89 -19.07 50.16
N LYS A 861 28.18 -18.80 49.93
CA LYS A 861 29.15 -18.84 51.03
C LYS A 861 28.93 -17.64 51.94
N GLU A 862 28.87 -17.88 53.24
CA GLU A 862 28.84 -16.80 54.23
C GLU A 862 30.15 -15.98 54.19
N ALA A 863 30.07 -14.69 54.53
CA ALA A 863 31.23 -13.82 54.66
C ALA A 863 32.15 -14.26 55.83
N ASP A 864 33.45 -13.97 55.66
CA ASP A 864 34.49 -14.27 56.66
C ASP A 864 34.21 -13.57 58.01
N PRO A 865 34.15 -14.29 59.15
CA PRO A 865 33.89 -13.68 60.46
C PRO A 865 35.01 -12.71 60.90
N VAL A 866 34.63 -11.46 61.16
CA VAL A 866 35.56 -10.37 61.49
C VAL A 866 35.77 -10.25 63.00
N LEU A 867 37.01 -10.43 63.45
CA LEU A 867 37.42 -10.14 64.82
C LEU A 867 37.51 -8.62 65.01
N SER A 868 36.60 -8.07 65.81
CA SER A 868 36.39 -6.61 65.93
C SER A 868 37.27 -5.93 66.99
N GLY A 869 37.96 -6.70 67.83
CA GLY A 869 38.88 -6.18 68.84
C GLY A 869 39.63 -7.29 69.58
N PHE A 870 40.89 -7.02 69.88
CA PHE A 870 41.79 -7.91 70.63
C PHE A 870 42.78 -7.05 71.44
N SER A 871 42.98 -7.33 72.72
CA SER A 871 43.89 -6.57 73.60
C SER A 871 44.62 -7.49 74.57
N ILE A 872 45.89 -7.21 74.82
CA ILE A 872 46.68 -7.81 75.91
C ILE A 872 46.46 -7.00 77.19
N ASN A 873 46.28 -7.67 78.32
CA ASN A 873 46.14 -7.03 79.63
C ASN A 873 47.49 -6.46 80.10
N ALA A 874 47.48 -5.49 81.02
CA ALA A 874 48.72 -5.05 81.67
C ALA A 874 49.33 -6.20 82.49
N ASP A 875 50.63 -6.43 82.32
CA ASP A 875 51.46 -7.31 83.14
C ASP A 875 52.83 -6.63 83.36
N PRO A 876 52.96 -5.82 84.43
CA PRO A 876 54.22 -5.17 84.77
C PRO A 876 55.38 -6.13 85.02
N SER A 877 55.13 -7.38 85.42
CA SER A 877 56.18 -8.39 85.62
C SER A 877 56.85 -8.81 84.31
N LYS A 878 56.19 -8.54 83.18
CA LYS A 878 56.63 -8.82 81.81
C LYS A 878 56.97 -7.56 81.01
N GLY A 879 57.15 -6.43 81.70
CA GLY A 879 57.41 -5.12 81.09
C GLY A 879 56.19 -4.40 80.51
N ILE A 880 55.01 -5.01 80.53
CA ILE A 880 53.78 -4.50 79.90
C ILE A 880 52.99 -3.65 80.91
N GLN A 881 53.44 -2.41 81.11
CA GLN A 881 52.90 -1.51 82.14
C GLN A 881 51.43 -1.09 81.92
N ASN A 882 50.96 -1.07 80.68
CA ASN A 882 49.59 -0.69 80.29
C ASN A 882 49.01 -1.74 79.33
N PRO A 883 47.67 -1.91 79.25
CA PRO A 883 47.05 -2.82 78.29
C PRO A 883 47.40 -2.44 76.85
N VAL A 884 47.69 -3.43 76.01
CA VAL A 884 48.09 -3.23 74.61
C VAL A 884 46.96 -3.69 73.69
N THR A 885 46.20 -2.74 73.16
CA THR A 885 45.18 -3.02 72.14
C THR A 885 45.82 -3.26 70.78
N GLY A 886 45.46 -4.40 70.16
CA GLY A 886 45.93 -4.78 68.85
C GLY A 886 45.06 -4.22 67.74
N THR A 887 45.69 -3.69 66.69
CA THR A 887 44.97 -3.33 65.46
C THR A 887 44.75 -4.60 64.65
N VAL A 888 43.48 -5.03 64.54
CA VAL A 888 43.08 -6.18 63.72
C VAL A 888 42.91 -5.75 62.27
N SER A 889 43.46 -6.52 61.33
CA SER A 889 43.25 -6.33 59.89
C SER A 889 42.73 -7.62 59.25
N SER A 890 41.51 -7.58 58.72
CA SER A 890 40.97 -8.57 57.80
C SER A 890 41.29 -8.18 56.36
N THR A 891 41.80 -9.10 55.56
CA THR A 891 42.26 -8.83 54.17
C THR A 891 41.22 -9.15 53.10
N GLY A 892 39.93 -9.23 53.46
CA GLY A 892 38.87 -9.72 52.57
C GLY A 892 38.99 -11.22 52.26
N THR A 893 39.65 -11.96 53.16
CA THR A 893 39.94 -13.39 53.08
C THR A 893 39.71 -14.04 54.44
N ALA A 894 39.58 -15.37 54.48
CA ALA A 894 39.50 -16.18 55.71
C ALA A 894 40.76 -16.14 56.61
N THR A 895 41.64 -15.16 56.38
CA THR A 895 42.91 -14.92 57.06
C THR A 895 43.04 -13.44 57.42
N GLY A 896 43.72 -13.14 58.51
CA GLY A 896 43.96 -11.77 58.96
C GLY A 896 45.18 -11.66 59.87
N LYS A 897 45.42 -10.46 60.39
CA LYS A 897 46.48 -10.18 61.37
C LYS A 897 45.97 -9.43 62.58
N ILE A 898 46.64 -9.61 63.72
CA ILE A 898 46.48 -8.82 64.94
C ILE A 898 47.84 -8.18 65.23
N VAL A 899 48.00 -6.88 64.99
CA VAL A 899 49.27 -6.19 65.23
C VAL A 899 49.26 -5.54 66.62
N LEU A 900 50.08 -6.06 67.53
CA LEU A 900 50.24 -5.57 68.90
C LEU A 900 51.46 -4.64 68.99
N LYS A 901 51.26 -3.41 69.45
CA LYS A 901 52.31 -2.38 69.54
C LYS A 901 52.73 -2.16 70.99
N PHE A 902 53.97 -2.54 71.33
CA PHE A 902 54.51 -2.49 72.68
C PHE A 902 55.45 -1.29 72.85
N PRO A 903 54.99 -0.14 73.38
CA PRO A 903 55.83 1.05 73.52
C PRO A 903 56.87 0.85 74.63
N LYS A 904 58.16 1.04 74.32
CA LYS A 904 59.30 0.86 75.22
C LYS A 904 59.34 1.93 76.32
N ASN A 905 58.42 1.85 77.28
CA ASN A 905 58.19 2.87 78.32
C ASN A 905 58.87 2.52 79.66
N ASN A 906 59.79 1.56 79.67
CA ASN A 906 60.59 1.12 80.82
C ASN A 906 61.81 0.33 80.30
N GLU A 907 62.75 0.01 81.20
CA GLU A 907 63.99 -0.69 80.82
C GLU A 907 63.79 -2.17 80.49
N HIS A 908 62.80 -2.84 81.11
CA HIS A 908 62.61 -4.28 80.99
C HIS A 908 62.33 -4.71 79.55
N ALA A 909 62.76 -5.92 79.21
CA ALA A 909 62.34 -6.58 77.98
C ALA A 909 60.87 -7.02 78.08
N PHE A 910 60.18 -7.07 76.94
CA PHE A 910 58.82 -7.59 76.88
C PHE A 910 58.84 -9.12 76.88
N ASP A 911 58.40 -9.76 77.98
CA ASP A 911 58.11 -11.20 77.96
C ASP A 911 56.74 -11.40 77.27
N LEU A 912 56.80 -11.91 76.05
CA LEU A 912 55.61 -12.18 75.24
C LEU A 912 54.97 -13.54 75.54
N THR A 913 55.53 -14.36 76.44
CA THR A 913 55.02 -15.70 76.77
C THR A 913 53.85 -15.66 77.73
N GLY A 914 52.88 -16.58 77.59
CA GLY A 914 51.82 -16.79 78.58
C GLY A 914 50.96 -15.56 78.89
N LEU A 915 50.81 -14.65 77.92
CA LEU A 915 50.10 -13.39 78.11
C LEU A 915 48.59 -13.59 78.15
N SER A 916 47.92 -12.87 79.07
CA SER A 916 46.47 -12.83 79.15
C SER A 916 45.90 -11.77 78.20
N TYR A 917 44.90 -12.17 77.41
CA TYR A 917 44.25 -11.34 76.41
C TYR A 917 42.73 -11.27 76.63
N THR A 918 42.13 -10.25 76.06
CA THR A 918 40.68 -10.07 75.91
C THR A 918 40.37 -9.85 74.43
N SER A 919 39.16 -10.20 74.01
CA SER A 919 38.66 -9.95 72.65
C SER A 919 37.16 -9.67 72.69
N ALA A 920 36.69 -8.76 71.83
CA ALA A 920 35.31 -8.28 71.88
C ALA A 920 34.90 -7.50 70.62
N PRO A 921 33.59 -7.45 70.31
CA PRO A 921 32.55 -8.38 70.75
C PRO A 921 32.69 -9.77 70.10
N ILE A 922 32.41 -10.83 70.87
CA ILE A 922 32.41 -12.24 70.41
C ILE A 922 30.97 -12.81 70.39
N ASN A 923 29.95 -11.98 70.18
CA ASN A 923 28.56 -12.44 70.19
C ASN A 923 28.29 -13.38 69.00
N ARG A 924 27.69 -14.55 69.25
CA ARG A 924 27.55 -15.68 68.29
C ARG A 924 28.87 -16.14 67.64
N HIS A 925 29.99 -15.97 68.31
CA HIS A 925 31.29 -16.45 67.86
C HIS A 925 32.05 -17.13 69.01
N THR A 926 33.08 -17.90 68.69
CA THR A 926 34.10 -18.39 69.61
C THR A 926 35.48 -18.10 69.06
N LEU A 927 36.44 -17.81 69.94
CA LEU A 927 37.85 -17.66 69.57
C LEU A 927 38.63 -18.87 70.10
N ALA A 928 39.48 -19.47 69.26
CA ALA A 928 40.35 -20.59 69.62
C ALA A 928 41.83 -20.20 69.37
N PRO A 929 42.72 -20.28 70.38
CA PRO A 929 42.45 -20.63 71.77
C PRO A 929 41.49 -19.64 72.46
N SER A 930 40.84 -20.12 73.52
CA SER A 930 39.88 -19.38 74.35
C SER A 930 40.44 -18.98 75.73
N ALA A 931 41.69 -19.36 76.01
CA ALA A 931 42.43 -19.08 77.24
C ALA A 931 43.88 -18.66 76.92
N PRO A 932 44.63 -18.06 77.87
CA PRO A 932 46.04 -17.73 77.73
C PRO A 932 46.90 -18.95 77.37
N LEU A 933 47.88 -18.78 76.48
CA LEU A 933 48.73 -19.86 76.00
C LEU A 933 49.89 -20.14 76.97
N ALA A 934 49.67 -21.08 77.89
CA ALA A 934 50.65 -21.47 78.90
C ALA A 934 52.02 -21.80 78.26
N GLY A 935 53.03 -20.97 78.58
CA GLY A 935 54.43 -21.15 78.16
C GLY A 935 54.78 -20.76 76.72
N SER A 936 53.83 -20.33 75.88
CA SER A 936 54.09 -19.95 74.48
C SER A 936 54.05 -18.43 74.28
N SER A 937 54.88 -17.91 73.38
CA SER A 937 54.84 -16.50 72.94
C SER A 937 53.50 -16.18 72.27
N ILE A 938 53.00 -14.96 72.47
CA ILE A 938 51.86 -14.43 71.69
C ILE A 938 52.26 -14.04 70.27
N ASP A 939 53.54 -13.78 69.99
CA ASP A 939 54.00 -13.42 68.64
C ASP A 939 54.01 -14.62 67.69
N GLY A 940 53.57 -14.43 66.44
CA GLY A 940 53.40 -15.48 65.44
C GLY A 940 52.22 -16.45 65.69
N GLN A 941 51.56 -16.36 66.85
CA GLN A 941 50.44 -17.23 67.22
C GLN A 941 49.22 -17.03 66.30
N THR A 942 48.52 -18.12 66.00
CA THR A 942 47.23 -18.09 65.30
C THR A 942 46.02 -18.14 66.25
N PHE A 943 45.00 -17.36 65.92
CA PHE A 943 43.69 -17.36 66.58
C PHE A 943 42.59 -17.61 65.55
N ILE A 944 41.76 -18.62 65.77
CA ILE A 944 40.65 -18.98 64.88
C ILE A 944 39.36 -18.44 65.47
N LEU A 945 38.79 -17.41 64.83
CA LEU A 945 37.43 -16.95 65.12
C LEU A 945 36.46 -17.84 64.35
N THR A 946 35.56 -18.52 65.07
CA THR A 946 34.50 -19.38 64.49
C THR A 946 33.14 -18.76 64.79
N LYS A 947 32.26 -18.64 63.80
CA LYS A 947 30.86 -18.21 64.00
C LYS A 947 30.01 -19.40 64.44
N THR A 948 29.26 -19.28 65.54
CA THR A 948 28.69 -20.44 66.24
C THR A 948 27.41 -21.02 65.63
N ASP A 949 26.68 -20.24 64.83
CA ASP A 949 25.42 -20.69 64.20
C ASP A 949 25.61 -21.26 62.78
N THR A 950 26.74 -20.99 62.12
CA THR A 950 27.06 -21.49 60.77
C THR A 950 28.33 -22.34 60.71
N GLY A 951 29.27 -22.13 61.63
CA GLY A 951 30.59 -22.78 61.66
C GLY A 951 31.67 -22.12 60.78
N SER A 952 31.40 -20.98 60.15
CA SER A 952 32.39 -20.20 59.36
C SER A 952 33.60 -19.78 60.19
N LYS A 953 34.79 -19.70 59.57
CA LYS A 953 36.07 -19.49 60.27
C LYS A 953 36.96 -18.43 59.64
N SER A 954 37.68 -17.67 60.46
CA SER A 954 38.79 -16.83 60.02
C SER A 954 40.00 -16.95 60.95
N ILE A 955 41.20 -17.01 60.37
CA ILE A 955 42.46 -17.29 61.07
C ILE A 955 43.30 -16.01 61.16
N TYR A 956 43.53 -15.51 62.37
CA TYR A 956 44.28 -14.30 62.65
C TYR A 956 45.67 -14.63 63.20
N THR A 957 46.73 -14.22 62.51
CA THR A 957 48.11 -14.35 63.02
C THR A 957 48.50 -13.09 63.78
N VAL A 958 48.99 -13.24 65.01
CA VAL A 958 49.51 -12.13 65.81
C VAL A 958 50.90 -11.71 65.31
N GLN A 959 51.15 -10.41 65.32
CA GLN A 959 52.46 -9.81 65.08
C GLN A 959 52.76 -8.80 66.20
N ALA A 960 53.75 -9.10 67.04
CA ALA A 960 54.24 -8.18 68.07
C ALA A 960 55.24 -7.18 67.46
N VAL A 961 55.12 -5.91 67.84
CA VAL A 961 55.94 -4.81 67.33
C VAL A 961 56.43 -3.99 68.52
N GLU A 962 57.71 -4.16 68.89
CA GLU A 962 58.37 -3.32 69.88
C GLU A 962 58.53 -1.88 69.36
N GLY A 963 58.22 -0.90 70.20
CA GLY A 963 58.32 0.52 69.89
C GLY A 963 59.76 1.01 69.71
N PRO A 964 59.98 2.07 68.91
CA PRO A 964 61.31 2.61 68.69
C PRO A 964 61.88 3.23 69.98
N PHE A 965 63.16 3.00 70.23
CA PHE A 965 63.92 3.60 71.33
C PHE A 965 65.34 3.98 70.90
N ILE A 966 65.96 4.92 71.62
CA ILE A 966 67.41 5.13 71.52
C ILE A 966 68.07 4.08 72.41
N LYS A 967 68.90 3.22 71.80
CA LYS A 967 69.61 2.10 72.45
C LYS A 967 70.95 2.53 73.05
N SER A 968 71.66 3.43 72.36
CA SER A 968 72.84 4.11 72.90
C SER A 968 72.93 5.52 72.31
N PHE A 969 73.50 6.45 73.07
CA PHE A 969 73.78 7.83 72.67
C PHE A 969 75.13 8.20 73.27
N LYS A 970 76.12 8.56 72.45
CA LYS A 970 77.49 8.82 72.92
C LYS A 970 78.25 9.77 72.01
N PHE A 971 79.24 10.46 72.55
CA PHE A 971 80.16 11.29 71.76
C PHE A 971 81.47 10.54 71.53
N GLU A 972 81.68 10.03 70.31
CA GLU A 972 82.90 9.32 69.94
C GLU A 972 84.03 10.32 69.62
N GLU A 973 85.24 10.08 70.12
CA GLU A 973 86.44 10.87 69.78
C GLU A 973 86.59 11.00 68.25
N SER A 974 86.44 9.90 67.51
CA SER A 974 86.56 9.86 66.04
C SER A 974 85.58 10.75 65.27
N GLN A 975 84.46 11.16 65.89
CA GLN A 975 83.46 12.06 65.30
C GLN A 975 83.57 13.49 65.84
N ASN A 976 84.40 13.71 66.87
CA ASN A 976 84.50 14.95 67.65
C ASN A 976 85.97 15.42 67.79
N SER A 977 86.82 15.02 66.87
CA SER A 977 88.27 15.30 66.85
C SER A 977 88.57 16.78 67.08
N GLY A 978 89.39 17.07 68.09
CA GLY A 978 89.78 18.45 68.46
C GLY A 978 88.80 19.19 69.38
N LYS A 979 87.64 18.61 69.74
CA LYS A 979 86.69 19.22 70.70
C LYS A 979 87.05 18.97 72.18
N GLY A 980 88.05 18.14 72.46
CA GLY A 980 88.45 17.76 73.82
C GLY A 980 87.67 16.56 74.39
N ILE A 981 86.93 15.85 73.55
CA ILE A 981 86.46 14.48 73.81
C ILE A 981 87.67 13.54 73.83
N ASP A 982 87.71 12.60 74.77
CA ASP A 982 88.77 11.60 74.89
C ASP A 982 88.30 10.20 74.45
N SER A 983 89.21 9.22 74.51
CA SER A 983 88.96 7.84 74.14
C SER A 983 88.03 7.07 75.10
N SER A 984 87.45 7.71 76.12
CA SER A 984 86.37 7.11 76.93
C SER A 984 85.01 7.19 76.25
N SER A 985 84.88 8.04 75.21
CA SER A 985 83.67 8.29 74.42
C SER A 985 82.40 8.52 75.27
N PRO A 986 82.24 9.70 75.89
CA PRO A 986 81.17 10.04 76.83
C PRO A 986 79.80 9.53 76.40
N THR A 987 79.31 8.55 77.16
CA THR A 987 78.08 7.79 76.85
C THR A 987 76.96 8.20 77.78
N GLY A 988 75.79 8.48 77.20
CA GLY A 988 74.61 8.93 77.92
C GLY A 988 73.95 7.84 78.75
N THR A 989 73.62 8.15 80.00
CA THR A 989 72.73 7.32 80.81
C THR A 989 71.31 7.54 80.31
N ILE A 990 70.72 6.51 79.72
CA ILE A 990 69.36 6.57 79.14
C ILE A 990 68.33 6.12 80.18
N ASN A 991 67.23 6.86 80.31
CA ASN A 991 66.06 6.45 81.08
C ASN A 991 64.84 6.38 80.17
N HIS A 992 64.39 5.16 79.87
CA HIS A 992 63.26 4.87 79.00
C HIS A 992 61.89 5.16 79.63
N GLN A 993 61.79 5.28 80.95
CA GLN A 993 60.53 5.62 81.65
C GLN A 993 60.32 7.14 81.72
N ASN A 994 61.36 7.88 82.07
CA ASN A 994 61.33 9.35 82.17
C ASN A 994 61.59 10.06 80.84
N ASN A 995 62.00 9.32 79.80
CA ASN A 995 62.33 9.82 78.48
C ASN A 995 63.51 10.82 78.48
N THR A 996 64.52 10.56 79.30
CA THR A 996 65.74 11.39 79.38
C THR A 996 66.98 10.63 78.94
N ILE A 997 68.00 11.38 78.51
CA ILE A 997 69.38 10.92 78.35
C ILE A 997 70.28 11.98 78.98
N GLU A 998 71.17 11.57 79.87
CA GLU A 998 72.10 12.49 80.55
C GLU A 998 73.55 12.11 80.20
N VAL A 999 74.29 13.07 79.62
CA VAL A 999 75.68 12.88 79.18
C VAL A 999 76.57 13.90 79.89
N THR A 1000 77.54 13.43 80.68
CA THR A 1000 78.59 14.28 81.27
C THR A 1000 79.82 14.22 80.39
N LEU A 1001 80.29 15.37 79.92
CA LEU A 1001 81.52 15.54 79.15
C LEU A 1001 82.72 15.80 80.08
N PRO A 1002 83.93 15.31 79.74
CA PRO A 1002 85.12 15.57 80.53
C PRO A 1002 85.51 17.05 80.50
N SER A 1003 86.18 17.51 81.55
CA SER A 1003 86.62 18.90 81.72
C SER A 1003 87.55 19.40 80.59
N THR A 1004 88.17 18.50 79.84
CA THR A 1004 88.98 18.78 78.63
C THR A 1004 88.17 19.34 77.46
N VAL A 1005 86.83 19.19 77.44
CA VAL A 1005 86.01 19.73 76.36
C VAL A 1005 86.02 21.25 76.37
N LYS A 1006 86.22 21.84 75.19
CA LYS A 1006 86.25 23.30 75.00
C LYS A 1006 84.95 23.82 74.38
N LYS A 1007 84.55 25.01 74.79
CA LYS A 1007 83.48 25.80 74.18
C LYS A 1007 83.86 26.24 72.77
N ASP A 1008 82.87 26.48 71.92
CA ASP A 1008 83.13 27.00 70.58
C ASP A 1008 83.63 28.45 70.61
N SER A 1009 84.60 28.78 69.76
CA SER A 1009 85.35 30.05 69.84
C SER A 1009 84.52 31.32 69.64
N SER A 1010 83.27 31.20 69.19
CA SER A 1010 82.28 32.26 69.05
C SER A 1010 81.45 32.53 70.31
N SER A 1011 81.49 31.64 71.32
CA SER A 1011 80.51 31.58 72.41
C SER A 1011 80.80 32.56 73.57
N GLY A 1012 80.87 33.86 73.24
CA GLY A 1012 81.11 34.94 74.20
C GLY A 1012 80.12 34.91 75.38
N SER A 1013 80.61 34.46 76.56
CA SER A 1013 79.86 34.17 77.80
C SER A 1013 78.92 32.96 77.83
N THR A 1014 78.69 32.24 76.72
CA THR A 1014 77.80 31.07 76.69
C THR A 1014 78.57 29.74 76.74
N ASN A 1015 78.12 28.82 77.60
CA ASN A 1015 78.66 27.46 77.70
C ASN A 1015 78.04 26.54 76.63
N THR A 1016 78.31 26.83 75.35
CA THR A 1016 77.90 26.00 74.21
C THR A 1016 79.06 25.20 73.62
N VAL A 1017 78.75 23.99 73.16
CA VAL A 1017 79.68 23.15 72.39
C VAL A 1017 78.92 22.39 71.29
N THR A 1018 79.44 22.47 70.08
CA THR A 1018 78.94 21.73 68.92
C THR A 1018 79.64 20.37 68.82
N LEU A 1019 78.86 19.30 68.90
CA LEU A 1019 79.31 17.90 68.89
C LEU A 1019 78.47 17.05 67.93
N ASN A 1020 79.05 15.97 67.43
CA ASN A 1020 78.41 14.98 66.58
C ASN A 1020 78.14 13.70 67.42
N PRO A 1021 76.91 13.45 67.89
CA PRO A 1021 76.59 12.24 68.65
C PRO A 1021 76.47 11.01 67.75
N THR A 1022 77.02 9.89 68.21
CA THR A 1022 76.77 8.56 67.69
C THR A 1022 75.54 7.97 68.41
N ILE A 1023 74.54 7.56 67.63
CA ILE A 1023 73.22 7.14 68.15
C ILE A 1023 72.85 5.77 67.57
N GLU A 1024 72.72 4.75 68.42
CA GLU A 1024 72.14 3.46 68.04
C GLU A 1024 70.65 3.43 68.37
N LEU A 1025 69.85 2.83 67.51
CA LEU A 1025 68.39 2.71 67.68
C LEU A 1025 67.99 1.26 67.95
N GLY A 1026 66.90 1.08 68.70
CA GLY A 1026 66.28 -0.20 69.00
C GLY A 1026 64.76 -0.17 68.74
N GLY A 1027 64.13 -1.34 68.81
CA GLY A 1027 62.73 -1.56 68.47
C GLY A 1027 62.56 -2.34 67.15
N TYR A 1028 61.32 -2.64 66.79
CA TYR A 1028 61.01 -3.54 65.66
C TYR A 1028 61.17 -2.85 64.28
N GLY A 1029 61.73 -3.57 63.31
CA GLY A 1029 61.91 -3.09 61.93
C GLY A 1029 63.14 -2.18 61.77
N THR A 1030 62.98 -1.05 61.08
CA THR A 1030 64.07 -0.08 60.85
C THR A 1030 63.69 1.29 61.44
N PRO A 1031 64.02 1.56 62.72
CA PRO A 1031 63.80 2.87 63.33
C PRO A 1031 64.64 3.97 62.69
N ASN A 1032 64.14 5.20 62.74
CA ASN A 1032 64.83 6.42 62.32
C ASN A 1032 64.77 7.47 63.45
N VAL A 1033 65.74 8.40 63.51
CA VAL A 1033 65.82 9.46 64.52
C VAL A 1033 65.89 10.86 63.90
N GLN A 1034 65.08 11.77 64.42
CA GLN A 1034 65.18 13.20 64.13
C GLN A 1034 66.40 13.77 64.86
N GLY A 1035 67.41 14.18 64.09
CA GLY A 1035 68.78 14.39 64.59
C GLY A 1035 69.61 13.13 64.38
N ALA A 1036 70.01 12.86 63.13
CA ALA A 1036 70.67 11.61 62.75
C ALA A 1036 72.06 11.44 63.39
N SER A 1037 72.43 10.18 63.68
CA SER A 1037 73.76 9.83 64.17
C SER A 1037 74.86 10.39 63.27
N GLY A 1038 75.84 11.08 63.86
CA GLY A 1038 76.96 11.71 63.16
C GLY A 1038 76.68 13.13 62.63
N ASN A 1039 75.43 13.64 62.69
CA ASN A 1039 75.15 15.04 62.39
C ASN A 1039 75.65 15.95 63.52
N SER A 1040 76.10 17.16 63.18
CA SER A 1040 76.54 18.15 64.16
C SER A 1040 75.35 18.80 64.88
N GLN A 1041 75.41 18.89 66.21
CA GLN A 1041 74.41 19.50 67.08
C GLN A 1041 75.09 20.41 68.12
N GLU A 1042 74.60 21.64 68.29
CA GLU A 1042 75.01 22.51 69.39
C GLU A 1042 74.29 22.09 70.69
N PHE A 1043 75.04 21.95 71.77
CA PHE A 1043 74.53 21.71 73.12
C PHE A 1043 74.90 22.88 74.03
N THR A 1044 73.91 23.45 74.72
CA THR A 1044 74.14 24.38 75.84
C THR A 1044 74.22 23.57 77.13
N SER A 1045 75.29 23.70 77.91
CA SER A 1045 75.51 22.90 79.13
C SER A 1045 74.33 22.99 80.09
N GLY A 1046 73.74 21.84 80.43
CA GLY A 1046 72.58 21.72 81.32
C GLY A 1046 71.22 21.98 80.66
N THR A 1047 71.17 22.25 79.35
CA THR A 1047 69.93 22.43 78.58
C THR A 1047 69.62 21.18 77.76
N ALA A 1048 68.36 20.75 77.76
CA ALA A 1048 67.94 19.54 77.04
C ALA A 1048 67.67 19.79 75.55
N VAL A 1049 68.13 18.88 74.70
CA VAL A 1049 67.86 18.83 73.25
C VAL A 1049 66.99 17.59 72.95
N ASN A 1050 65.89 17.78 72.21
CA ASN A 1050 64.93 16.69 71.97
C ASN A 1050 65.28 15.85 70.73
N TYR A 1051 65.45 14.54 70.91
CA TYR A 1051 65.66 13.56 69.84
C TYR A 1051 64.45 12.64 69.71
N THR A 1052 63.76 12.66 68.56
CA THR A 1052 62.55 11.85 68.33
C THR A 1052 62.84 10.65 67.43
N VAL A 1053 62.68 9.45 67.98
CA VAL A 1053 62.76 8.18 67.23
C VAL A 1053 61.39 7.74 66.72
N THR A 1054 61.35 7.14 65.53
CA THR A 1054 60.11 6.76 64.83
C THR A 1054 60.26 5.40 64.12
N ALA A 1055 59.24 4.55 64.23
CA ALA A 1055 59.15 3.25 63.53
C ALA A 1055 57.69 2.75 63.53
N ASN A 1056 57.22 2.14 62.44
CA ASN A 1056 55.91 1.45 62.35
C ASN A 1056 54.70 2.28 62.84
N GLY A 1057 54.72 3.60 62.67
CA GLY A 1057 53.69 4.51 63.18
C GLY A 1057 53.66 4.66 64.71
N MET A 1058 54.76 4.35 65.38
CA MET A 1058 55.06 4.73 66.76
C MET A 1058 56.17 5.78 66.78
N THR A 1059 56.14 6.64 67.80
CA THR A 1059 57.12 7.71 68.02
C THR A 1059 57.51 7.73 69.49
N LYS A 1060 58.78 8.05 69.79
CA LYS A 1060 59.26 8.29 71.15
C LYS A 1060 60.29 9.42 71.14
N THR A 1061 60.16 10.39 72.03
CA THR A 1061 61.09 11.54 72.13
C THR A 1061 61.90 11.43 73.41
N TYR A 1062 63.20 11.70 73.32
CA TYR A 1062 64.12 11.76 74.46
C TYR A 1062 64.64 13.19 74.65
N ALA A 1063 64.59 13.69 75.87
CA ALA A 1063 65.25 14.93 76.28
C ALA A 1063 66.72 14.62 76.63
N VAL A 1064 67.65 15.03 75.76
CA VAL A 1064 69.10 14.78 75.91
C VAL A 1064 69.74 16.00 76.57
N THR A 1065 70.13 15.87 77.84
CA THR A 1065 70.86 16.90 78.58
C THR A 1065 72.35 16.59 78.54
N VAL A 1066 73.15 17.54 78.09
CA VAL A 1066 74.61 17.44 78.06
C VAL A 1066 75.20 18.44 79.05
N THR A 1067 76.11 17.99 79.90
CA THR A 1067 76.85 18.81 80.89
C THR A 1067 78.35 18.63 80.68
N ARG A 1068 79.18 19.47 81.31
CA ARG A 1068 80.64 19.30 81.33
C ARG A 1068 81.16 19.43 82.75
N GLU A 1069 82.15 18.63 83.12
CA GLU A 1069 82.96 18.87 84.31
C GLU A 1069 83.69 20.23 84.21
N LYS A 1070 84.02 20.81 85.37
CA LYS A 1070 84.70 22.11 85.44
C LYS A 1070 86.22 21.94 85.40
N SER A 1071 86.92 22.93 84.84
CA SER A 1071 88.39 22.97 84.85
C SER A 1071 88.97 23.35 86.21
N THR A 1072 90.07 22.67 86.58
CA THR A 1072 90.89 22.94 87.78
C THR A 1072 92.08 23.88 87.49
N GLU A 1073 92.26 24.33 86.25
CA GLU A 1073 93.46 25.08 85.84
C GLU A 1073 93.37 26.56 86.21
N ALA A 1074 94.30 27.04 87.07
CA ALA A 1074 94.46 28.44 87.43
C ALA A 1074 95.88 28.95 87.15
N GLN A 1075 96.09 29.63 86.02
CA GLN A 1075 97.35 30.26 85.60
C GLN A 1075 97.11 31.63 84.96
N ILE A 1076 98.02 32.60 85.17
CA ILE A 1076 98.22 33.73 84.25
C ILE A 1076 99.18 33.27 83.16
N THR A 1077 98.77 33.40 81.90
CA THR A 1077 99.52 33.00 80.71
C THR A 1077 100.09 34.19 79.93
N SER A 1078 99.54 35.40 80.14
CA SER A 1078 100.12 36.66 79.66
C SER A 1078 99.76 37.82 80.58
N PHE A 1079 100.69 38.76 80.74
CA PHE A 1079 100.52 39.97 81.56
C PHE A 1079 101.36 41.10 80.96
N THR A 1080 100.75 42.26 80.67
CA THR A 1080 101.46 43.40 80.04
C THR A 1080 101.03 44.73 80.64
N ILE A 1081 101.94 45.69 80.80
CA ILE A 1081 101.67 47.09 81.21
C ILE A 1081 102.29 48.04 80.18
N ASP A 1082 101.54 49.07 79.74
CA ASP A 1082 102.00 50.07 78.76
C ASP A 1082 102.60 49.42 77.48
N SER A 1083 102.00 48.32 77.03
CA SER A 1083 102.49 47.42 75.96
C SER A 1083 103.82 46.71 76.20
N ASN A 1084 104.49 46.91 77.35
CA ASN A 1084 105.63 46.11 77.78
C ASN A 1084 105.14 44.77 78.35
N SER A 1085 105.75 43.67 77.90
CA SER A 1085 105.45 42.35 78.46
C SER A 1085 106.09 42.19 79.83
N GLY A 1086 105.30 41.73 80.80
CA GLY A 1086 105.85 41.17 82.03
C GLY A 1086 106.50 39.82 81.75
N ASN A 1087 107.61 39.53 82.42
CA ASN A 1087 108.18 38.19 82.49
C ASN A 1087 107.52 37.45 83.65
N ILE A 1088 106.86 36.31 83.38
CA ILE A 1088 106.04 35.57 84.35
C ILE A 1088 106.82 34.37 84.87
N THR A 1089 107.21 34.43 86.14
CA THR A 1089 107.61 33.26 86.93
C THR A 1089 106.36 32.72 87.64
N PRO A 1090 105.80 31.57 87.26
CA PRO A 1090 104.63 31.01 87.93
C PRO A 1090 104.98 30.56 89.37
N PRO A 1091 104.01 30.56 90.30
CA PRO A 1091 104.22 30.01 91.63
C PRO A 1091 104.51 28.50 91.58
N GLY A 1092 105.24 28.02 92.59
CA GLY A 1092 105.51 26.60 92.79
C GLY A 1092 104.24 25.76 92.98
N SER A 1093 104.44 24.45 93.14
CA SER A 1093 103.34 23.50 93.40
C SER A 1093 102.86 23.52 94.86
N GLY A 1094 103.48 24.31 95.74
CA GLY A 1094 103.08 24.48 97.14
C GLY A 1094 102.01 25.57 97.33
N ASN A 1095 100.98 25.26 98.13
CA ASN A 1095 99.99 26.25 98.59
C ASN A 1095 100.63 27.22 99.60
N GLY A 1096 101.30 28.26 99.08
CA GLY A 1096 101.95 29.31 99.86
C GLY A 1096 102.91 30.16 99.02
N ASP A 1097 103.50 29.57 97.98
CA ASP A 1097 104.36 30.26 97.03
C ASP A 1097 103.56 31.29 96.22
N LYS A 1098 104.14 32.47 96.00
CA LYS A 1098 103.61 33.48 95.07
C LYS A 1098 104.40 33.45 93.77
N GLY A 1099 103.73 33.55 92.64
CA GLY A 1099 104.37 33.82 91.36
C GLY A 1099 104.98 35.22 91.38
N ARG A 1100 106.00 35.45 90.57
CA ARG A 1100 106.62 36.76 90.38
C ARG A 1100 106.44 37.18 88.93
N ILE A 1101 105.90 38.37 88.70
CA ILE A 1101 105.85 39.00 87.38
C ILE A 1101 106.71 40.26 87.46
N VAL A 1102 107.70 40.38 86.58
CA VAL A 1102 108.59 41.54 86.53
C VAL A 1102 108.30 42.32 85.25
N VAL A 1103 108.03 43.62 85.36
CA VAL A 1103 107.61 44.47 84.22
C VAL A 1103 108.42 45.76 84.14
N PRO A 1104 109.11 46.03 83.02
CA PRO A 1104 109.76 47.32 82.80
C PRO A 1104 108.71 48.40 82.52
N VAL A 1105 108.81 49.55 83.18
CA VAL A 1105 107.96 50.74 82.92
C VAL A 1105 108.82 52.01 82.92
N SER A 1106 108.36 53.03 82.19
CA SER A 1106 109.05 54.33 82.11
C SER A 1106 108.69 55.29 83.26
N THR A 1107 107.53 55.10 83.90
CA THR A 1107 107.10 55.85 85.10
C THR A 1107 106.22 54.99 86.01
N THR A 1108 106.21 55.32 87.30
CA THR A 1108 105.18 54.89 88.27
C THR A 1108 103.80 55.52 87.97
N GLY A 1109 102.79 55.14 88.76
CA GLY A 1109 101.41 55.67 88.72
C GLY A 1109 100.35 54.61 88.41
N ILE A 1110 99.13 55.04 88.10
CA ILE A 1110 98.01 54.14 87.78
C ILE A 1110 98.24 53.50 86.40
N LYS A 1111 98.17 52.17 86.35
CA LYS A 1111 98.36 51.35 85.14
C LYS A 1111 97.22 50.34 84.99
N THR A 1112 96.74 50.13 83.77
CA THR A 1112 95.79 49.05 83.46
C THR A 1112 96.56 47.89 82.80
N PRO A 1113 96.70 46.74 83.46
CA PRO A 1113 97.32 45.58 82.83
C PRO A 1113 96.37 44.97 81.80
N THR A 1114 96.93 44.42 80.71
CA THR A 1114 96.22 43.41 79.92
C THR A 1114 96.64 42.04 80.44
N ILE A 1115 95.67 41.23 80.84
CA ILE A 1115 95.88 39.93 81.48
C ILE A 1115 95.20 38.86 80.64
N VAL A 1116 95.87 37.72 80.46
CA VAL A 1116 95.28 36.48 79.95
C VAL A 1116 95.52 35.38 80.97
N GLN A 1117 94.46 34.67 81.34
CA GLN A 1117 94.48 33.52 82.23
C GLN A 1117 94.06 32.22 81.51
N SER A 1118 94.18 31.08 82.19
CA SER A 1118 93.70 29.77 81.71
C SER A 1118 92.22 29.79 81.33
N GLU A 1119 91.81 28.90 80.41
CA GLU A 1119 90.42 28.88 79.93
C GLU A 1119 89.44 28.61 81.09
N TYR A 1120 88.32 29.35 81.09
CA TYR A 1120 87.29 29.37 82.14
C TYR A 1120 87.74 29.88 83.53
N ALA A 1121 89.04 30.07 83.78
CA ALA A 1121 89.53 30.69 85.00
C ALA A 1121 89.20 32.19 85.06
N THR A 1122 89.19 32.73 86.27
CA THR A 1122 88.98 34.16 86.55
C THR A 1122 90.24 34.77 87.18
N VAL A 1123 90.43 36.07 87.03
CA VAL A 1123 91.59 36.78 87.60
C VAL A 1123 91.14 38.08 88.28
N SER A 1124 91.69 38.36 89.47
CA SER A 1124 91.32 39.50 90.31
C SER A 1124 92.55 40.08 91.02
N PRO A 1125 92.77 41.41 90.98
CA PRO A 1125 92.01 42.40 90.22
C PRO A 1125 92.30 42.30 88.72
N SER A 1126 91.33 42.64 87.88
CA SER A 1126 91.49 42.78 86.42
C SER A 1126 91.36 44.23 85.93
N ALA A 1127 91.06 45.15 86.84
CA ALA A 1127 90.96 46.59 86.59
C ALA A 1127 92.28 47.32 86.90
N ALA A 1128 92.36 48.59 86.50
CA ALA A 1128 93.52 49.46 86.73
C ALA A 1128 94.00 49.44 88.20
N GLN A 1129 95.29 49.18 88.41
CA GLN A 1129 95.94 49.19 89.72
C GLN A 1129 96.92 50.35 89.81
N ASN A 1130 97.17 50.84 91.03
CA ASN A 1130 98.14 51.91 91.23
C ASN A 1130 99.52 51.33 91.54
N PHE A 1131 100.52 51.68 90.74
CA PHE A 1131 101.91 51.30 90.94
C PHE A 1131 102.72 52.54 91.35
N ASP A 1132 102.42 53.08 92.54
CA ASP A 1132 102.99 54.34 93.06
C ASP A 1132 104.53 54.30 93.22
N SER A 1133 105.07 53.12 93.48
CA SER A 1133 106.49 52.90 93.81
C SER A 1133 107.06 51.73 93.05
N TYR A 1134 108.36 51.79 92.73
CA TYR A 1134 109.15 50.64 92.30
C TYR A 1134 109.51 49.66 93.44
N GLU A 1135 109.14 49.99 94.68
CA GLU A 1135 109.44 49.18 95.88
C GLU A 1135 108.40 48.05 96.07
N ASN A 1136 107.12 48.41 96.16
CA ASN A 1136 106.05 47.48 96.54
C ASN A 1136 105.38 46.81 95.32
N PRO A 1137 105.13 45.48 95.32
CA PRO A 1137 104.41 44.80 94.26
C PRO A 1137 102.88 44.94 94.38
N ASN A 1138 102.18 44.79 93.25
CA ASN A 1138 100.73 44.59 93.24
C ASN A 1138 100.38 43.11 93.08
N THR A 1139 99.40 42.61 93.84
CA THR A 1139 99.00 41.20 93.86
C THR A 1139 97.83 40.89 92.94
N TYR A 1140 97.90 39.76 92.24
CA TYR A 1140 96.89 39.26 91.30
C TYR A 1140 96.61 37.78 91.57
N THR A 1141 95.35 37.43 91.82
CA THR A 1141 94.90 36.07 92.11
C THR A 1141 94.15 35.49 90.92
N VAL A 1142 94.52 34.28 90.49
CA VAL A 1142 93.80 33.49 89.50
C VAL A 1142 93.04 32.37 90.20
N THR A 1143 91.77 32.20 89.85
CA THR A 1143 90.87 31.19 90.41
C THR A 1143 90.36 30.28 89.29
N ALA A 1144 90.48 28.96 89.46
CA ALA A 1144 89.97 27.96 88.52
C ALA A 1144 88.44 27.98 88.40
N GLU A 1145 87.89 27.42 87.32
CA GLU A 1145 86.44 27.37 87.06
C GLU A 1145 85.67 26.57 88.13
N ASP A 1146 86.27 25.49 88.62
CA ASP A 1146 85.77 24.69 89.73
C ASP A 1146 85.95 25.36 91.11
N THR A 1147 86.70 26.45 91.16
CA THR A 1147 87.12 27.22 92.34
C THR A 1147 88.05 26.49 93.33
N SER A 1148 88.55 25.29 93.01
CA SER A 1148 89.42 24.53 93.92
C SER A 1148 90.85 25.05 93.98
N VAL A 1149 91.38 25.54 92.86
CA VAL A 1149 92.74 26.10 92.77
C VAL A 1149 92.70 27.62 92.71
N ASN A 1150 93.46 28.24 93.61
CA ASN A 1150 93.76 29.68 93.61
C ASN A 1150 95.28 29.87 93.57
N LYS A 1151 95.79 30.74 92.68
CA LYS A 1151 97.23 31.07 92.62
C LYS A 1151 97.45 32.58 92.59
N VAL A 1152 98.38 33.06 93.42
CA VAL A 1152 98.69 34.50 93.57
C VAL A 1152 100.00 34.83 92.87
N TYR A 1153 100.04 35.97 92.19
CA TYR A 1153 101.21 36.53 91.52
C TYR A 1153 101.49 37.93 92.06
N GLU A 1154 102.74 38.24 92.38
CA GLU A 1154 103.23 39.59 92.72
C GLU A 1154 103.87 40.24 91.50
N VAL A 1155 103.30 41.37 91.08
CA VAL A 1155 103.77 42.17 89.95
C VAL A 1155 104.66 43.29 90.45
N TYR A 1156 105.96 43.15 90.23
CA TYR A 1156 106.97 44.18 90.50
C TYR A 1156 107.24 44.98 89.23
N ILE A 1157 107.22 46.31 89.34
CA ILE A 1157 107.68 47.21 88.27
C ILE A 1157 109.10 47.69 88.54
N HIS A 1158 109.85 48.01 87.48
CA HIS A 1158 111.14 48.71 87.59
C HIS A 1158 111.26 49.81 86.53
N ASP A 1159 112.09 50.81 86.82
CA ASP A 1159 112.44 51.86 85.86
C ASP A 1159 113.22 51.23 84.70
N SER A 1160 112.67 51.31 83.49
CA SER A 1160 113.27 50.76 82.27
C SER A 1160 114.58 51.45 81.86
N THR A 1161 114.94 52.58 82.49
CA THR A 1161 116.21 53.31 82.26
C THR A 1161 117.31 52.95 83.27
N LYS A 1162 117.00 52.16 84.31
CA LYS A 1162 117.90 51.87 85.44
C LYS A 1162 118.24 50.38 85.51
N ALA A 1163 119.27 50.00 84.77
CA ALA A 1163 119.76 48.63 84.68
C ALA A 1163 121.15 48.45 85.32
N VAL A 1164 121.33 47.31 85.96
CA VAL A 1164 122.60 46.72 86.38
C VAL A 1164 123.08 45.78 85.27
N THR A 1165 124.39 45.69 85.06
CA THR A 1165 124.99 44.80 84.07
C THR A 1165 126.20 44.09 84.66
N ILE A 1166 126.52 42.88 84.18
CA ILE A 1166 127.71 42.14 84.63
C ILE A 1166 129.04 42.92 84.50
N GLY A 1167 129.08 43.95 83.62
CA GLY A 1167 130.25 44.80 83.42
C GLY A 1167 130.38 46.00 84.37
N ASN A 1168 129.33 46.37 85.12
CA ASN A 1168 129.39 47.51 86.06
C ASN A 1168 129.15 47.14 87.54
N ILE A 1169 128.74 45.91 87.86
CA ILE A 1169 128.59 45.43 89.24
C ILE A 1169 129.77 44.55 89.69
N ALA A 1170 130.23 44.75 90.92
CA ALA A 1170 131.28 43.96 91.56
C ALA A 1170 130.88 43.55 92.99
N ILE A 1171 131.31 42.37 93.42
CA ILE A 1171 131.06 41.89 94.79
C ILE A 1171 132.11 42.48 95.74
N THR A 1172 131.67 43.30 96.70
CA THR A 1172 132.53 43.88 97.73
C THR A 1172 132.73 42.96 98.92
N SER A 1173 131.77 42.08 99.21
CA SER A 1173 131.89 41.05 100.23
C SER A 1173 131.09 39.79 99.84
N PRO A 1174 131.65 38.57 99.97
CA PRO A 1174 133.05 38.28 100.27
C PRO A 1174 133.93 38.46 99.02
N SER A 1175 134.96 39.30 99.09
CA SER A 1175 135.73 39.80 97.93
C SER A 1175 136.75 38.82 97.32
N ALA A 1176 137.10 37.74 98.03
CA ALA A 1176 138.14 36.81 97.58
C ALA A 1176 137.54 35.64 96.76
N GLY A 1177 137.54 35.76 95.44
CA GLY A 1177 137.19 34.66 94.51
C GLY A 1177 135.70 34.51 94.19
N SER A 1178 134.84 35.39 94.70
CA SER A 1178 133.43 35.48 94.29
C SER A 1178 133.30 36.33 93.03
N ASN A 1179 132.41 35.97 92.11
CA ASN A 1179 132.07 36.79 90.95
C ASN A 1179 130.58 36.75 90.61
N VAL A 1180 130.08 37.84 90.00
CA VAL A 1180 128.80 37.80 89.28
C VAL A 1180 129.02 36.99 88.00
N THR A 1181 128.16 36.00 87.74
CA THR A 1181 128.22 35.13 86.56
C THR A 1181 127.17 35.49 85.52
N SER A 1182 126.03 36.08 85.91
CA SER A 1182 125.08 36.68 84.97
C SER A 1182 124.25 37.79 85.61
N VAL A 1183 123.72 38.68 84.76
CA VAL A 1183 122.59 39.56 85.08
C VAL A 1183 121.59 39.40 83.94
N ASP A 1184 120.44 38.83 84.23
CA ASP A 1184 119.35 38.61 83.28
C ASP A 1184 118.31 39.72 83.47
N GLU A 1185 118.31 40.69 82.55
CA GLU A 1185 117.56 41.94 82.72
C GLU A 1185 116.02 41.75 82.65
N PRO A 1186 115.43 40.96 81.72
CA PRO A 1186 113.98 40.76 81.68
C PRO A 1186 113.39 39.99 82.88
N THR A 1187 114.16 39.16 83.57
CA THR A 1187 113.73 38.54 84.84
C THR A 1187 114.18 39.36 86.07
N ARG A 1188 115.07 40.32 85.85
CA ARG A 1188 115.85 41.03 86.88
C ARG A 1188 116.56 40.06 87.84
N VAL A 1189 117.13 38.97 87.34
CA VAL A 1189 117.86 37.98 88.16
C VAL A 1189 119.37 38.14 88.00
N ILE A 1190 120.08 38.27 89.12
CA ILE A 1190 121.55 38.29 89.19
C ILE A 1190 122.01 36.91 89.66
N THR A 1191 122.86 36.23 88.89
CA THR A 1191 123.53 35.00 89.35
C THR A 1191 124.92 35.34 89.86
N VAL A 1192 125.22 34.93 91.08
CA VAL A 1192 126.54 34.99 91.71
C VAL A 1192 127.10 33.60 91.85
N THR A 1193 128.40 33.47 91.64
CA THR A 1193 129.16 32.27 92.00
C THR A 1193 130.20 32.64 93.06
N VAL A 1194 130.12 31.98 94.21
CA VAL A 1194 131.07 32.08 95.33
C VAL A 1194 132.01 30.86 95.36
N PRO A 1195 133.17 30.95 96.03
CA PRO A 1195 134.12 29.82 96.09
C PRO A 1195 133.52 28.52 96.63
N LYS A 1196 134.02 27.39 96.13
CA LYS A 1196 133.62 26.06 96.58
C LYS A 1196 133.84 25.87 98.09
N GLY A 1197 132.74 25.62 98.81
CA GLY A 1197 132.76 25.46 100.27
C GLY A 1197 132.23 26.67 101.05
N THR A 1198 131.87 27.77 100.39
CA THR A 1198 131.06 28.83 101.01
C THR A 1198 129.70 28.29 101.43
N ASP A 1199 129.30 28.51 102.68
CA ASP A 1199 127.94 28.27 103.16
C ASP A 1199 126.98 29.28 102.51
N LEU A 1200 125.98 28.77 101.78
CA LEU A 1200 124.96 29.59 101.11
C LEU A 1200 123.81 29.96 102.05
N SER A 1201 123.66 29.28 103.20
CA SER A 1201 122.50 29.44 104.09
C SER A 1201 122.56 30.68 104.99
N THR A 1202 123.75 31.25 105.16
CA THR A 1202 123.99 32.45 105.98
C THR A 1202 124.85 33.49 105.25
N LEU A 1203 124.80 33.50 103.92
CA LEU A 1203 125.66 34.32 103.08
C LEU A 1203 125.21 35.79 103.06
N THR A 1204 126.15 36.71 103.26
CA THR A 1204 125.94 38.15 103.01
C THR A 1204 126.69 38.53 101.74
N LEU A 1205 125.96 38.79 100.66
CA LEU A 1205 126.52 39.38 99.44
C LEU A 1205 126.31 40.90 99.48
N THR A 1206 127.38 41.66 99.28
CA THR A 1206 127.31 43.12 99.07
C THR A 1206 127.93 43.48 97.72
N PHE A 1207 127.38 44.51 97.08
CA PHE A 1207 127.75 44.90 95.72
C PHE A 1207 128.06 46.40 95.63
N ASP A 1208 129.14 46.72 94.93
CA ASP A 1208 129.39 48.08 94.42
C ASP A 1208 129.05 48.14 92.93
N ILE A 1209 128.55 49.29 92.47
CA ILE A 1209 128.36 49.60 91.06
C ILE A 1209 129.44 50.61 90.66
N THR A 1210 130.47 50.12 89.98
CA THR A 1210 131.82 50.71 89.99
C THR A 1210 132.14 51.66 88.82
N SER A 1211 131.17 51.95 87.95
CA SER A 1211 131.30 52.94 86.87
C SER A 1211 129.97 53.62 86.53
N SER A 1212 130.06 54.76 85.83
CA SER A 1212 129.00 55.76 85.69
C SER A 1212 127.66 55.22 85.16
N PRO A 1213 126.49 55.64 85.70
CA PRO A 1213 126.31 56.63 86.77
C PRO A 1213 126.66 56.08 88.15
N SER A 1214 127.58 56.75 88.85
CA SER A 1214 128.06 56.38 90.19
C SER A 1214 127.05 56.71 91.31
N SER A 1215 125.77 56.64 90.98
CA SER A 1215 124.66 56.92 91.89
C SER A 1215 123.79 55.70 92.16
N LEU A 1216 123.91 54.63 91.37
CA LEU A 1216 123.18 53.40 91.63
C LEU A 1216 123.81 52.59 92.77
N THR A 1217 122.98 52.14 93.70
CA THR A 1217 123.36 51.25 94.81
C THR A 1217 122.41 50.06 94.88
N LEU A 1218 122.95 48.85 95.07
CA LEU A 1218 122.18 47.61 95.14
C LEU A 1218 122.32 46.97 96.53
N THR A 1219 121.26 47.01 97.33
CA THR A 1219 121.26 46.60 98.74
C THR A 1219 120.31 45.43 98.99
N VAL A 1220 120.74 44.44 99.78
CA VAL A 1220 119.89 43.27 100.12
C VAL A 1220 118.67 43.68 100.94
N ASP A 1221 117.51 43.13 100.62
CA ASP A 1221 116.26 43.31 101.34
C ASP A 1221 115.67 41.94 101.74
N PRO A 1222 115.65 41.58 103.04
CA PRO A 1222 116.05 42.38 104.19
C PRO A 1222 117.58 42.42 104.42
N ALA A 1223 118.04 43.52 105.02
CA ALA A 1223 119.45 43.77 105.34
C ALA A 1223 120.03 42.72 106.33
N GLY A 1224 120.87 41.80 105.84
CA GLY A 1224 121.54 40.80 106.67
C GLY A 1224 122.15 39.64 105.88
N SER A 1225 122.56 38.59 106.61
CA SER A 1225 122.86 37.27 106.07
C SER A 1225 121.58 36.60 105.56
N ASN A 1226 121.59 36.09 104.34
CA ASN A 1226 120.42 35.49 103.69
C ASN A 1226 120.72 34.06 103.20
N ASP A 1227 119.68 33.25 103.04
CA ASP A 1227 119.77 31.85 102.59
C ASP A 1227 119.56 31.74 101.08
N PHE A 1228 120.65 31.51 100.35
CA PHE A 1228 120.67 31.27 98.90
C PHE A 1228 120.69 29.76 98.55
N SER A 1229 120.56 28.87 99.54
CA SER A 1229 120.56 27.43 99.32
C SER A 1229 119.38 27.00 98.43
N ASN A 1230 119.50 25.81 97.81
CA ASN A 1230 118.52 25.28 96.86
C ASN A 1230 118.22 26.18 95.64
N GLY A 1231 119.05 27.20 95.39
CA GLY A 1231 118.87 28.18 94.31
C GLY A 1231 117.90 29.30 94.65
N ALA A 1232 117.65 29.57 95.93
CA ALA A 1232 116.77 30.64 96.39
C ALA A 1232 117.19 32.02 95.85
N GLU A 1233 116.18 32.78 95.43
CA GLU A 1233 116.32 34.09 94.80
C GLU A 1233 115.97 35.19 95.81
N ILE A 1234 116.99 35.77 96.44
CA ILE A 1234 116.88 36.80 97.47
C ILE A 1234 116.71 38.18 96.83
N LYS A 1235 115.80 38.99 97.35
CA LYS A 1235 115.51 40.33 96.84
C LYS A 1235 116.64 41.32 97.17
N TYR A 1236 117.00 42.15 96.19
CA TYR A 1236 117.95 43.25 96.31
C TYR A 1236 117.33 44.51 95.69
N THR A 1237 117.20 45.56 96.50
CA THR A 1237 116.65 46.85 96.09
C THR A 1237 117.69 47.66 95.34
N LEU A 1238 117.38 48.07 94.11
CA LEU A 1238 118.16 49.05 93.36
C LEU A 1238 117.67 50.47 93.70
N THR A 1239 118.58 51.29 94.19
CA THR A 1239 118.35 52.70 94.55
C THR A 1239 119.19 53.63 93.68
N ASP A 1240 118.66 54.80 93.34
CA ASP A 1240 119.41 55.87 92.67
C ASP A 1240 119.60 57.06 93.65
N THR A 1241 120.84 57.20 94.12
CA THR A 1241 121.26 58.22 95.09
C THR A 1241 121.35 59.63 94.49
N SER A 1242 121.32 59.79 93.16
CA SER A 1242 121.51 61.08 92.47
C SER A 1242 120.45 62.13 92.81
N SER A 1243 119.29 61.69 93.28
CA SER A 1243 118.15 62.53 93.65
C SER A 1243 117.53 62.15 95.01
N GLY A 1244 118.34 61.63 95.94
CA GLY A 1244 117.91 61.37 97.34
C GLY A 1244 117.70 59.90 97.72
N SER A 1245 118.35 58.97 97.01
CA SER A 1245 118.29 57.51 97.28
C SER A 1245 116.91 56.88 97.07
N ASN A 1246 116.28 57.23 95.96
CA ASN A 1246 114.97 56.71 95.58
C ASN A 1246 115.09 55.27 95.03
N VAL A 1247 114.16 54.40 95.39
CA VAL A 1247 114.07 53.04 94.82
C VAL A 1247 113.63 53.14 93.36
N VAL A 1248 114.36 52.47 92.47
CA VAL A 1248 114.12 52.44 91.01
C VAL A 1248 113.79 51.03 90.48
N GLY A 1249 113.71 50.04 91.38
CA GLY A 1249 113.29 48.68 91.08
C GLY A 1249 114.11 47.67 91.87
N HIS A 1250 113.93 46.39 91.56
CA HIS A 1250 114.60 45.29 92.23
C HIS A 1250 115.45 44.46 91.28
N TYR A 1251 116.35 43.68 91.87
CA TYR A 1251 116.86 42.44 91.32
C TYR A 1251 116.65 41.31 92.33
N TRP A 1252 116.69 40.07 91.84
CA TRP A 1252 116.75 38.88 92.66
C TRP A 1252 118.11 38.22 92.48
N VAL A 1253 118.92 38.21 93.53
CA VAL A 1253 120.23 37.56 93.54
C VAL A 1253 120.04 36.10 93.92
N LYS A 1254 120.62 35.18 93.14
CA LYS A 1254 120.84 33.79 93.54
C LYS A 1254 122.34 33.49 93.56
N ALA A 1255 122.77 32.72 94.55
CA ALA A 1255 124.17 32.35 94.70
C ALA A 1255 124.36 30.84 94.51
N SER A 1256 125.43 30.45 93.81
CA SER A 1256 125.91 29.07 93.73
C SER A 1256 127.36 28.98 94.17
N THR A 1257 127.82 27.80 94.56
CA THR A 1257 129.26 27.53 94.67
C THR A 1257 129.86 27.18 93.30
N SER A 1258 131.17 27.43 93.14
CA SER A 1258 131.99 27.08 91.95
C SER A 1258 132.30 25.59 91.83
#